data_AF-A0A9P8DPF6-F1
#
_entry.id   AF-A0A9P8DPF6-F1
#
_cell.length_a   1.000
_cell.length_b   1.000
_cell.length_c   1.000
_cell.angle_alpha   90.00
_cell.angle_beta   90.00
_cell.angle_gamma   90.00
#
_symmetry.space_group_name_H-M   'P 1'
#
loop_
_entity.id
_entity.type
_entity.pdbx_description
1 polymer ?
#
loop_
_entity_poly.entity_id
_entity_poly.type
_entity_poly.pdbx_seq_one_letter_code
_entity_poly.pdbx_strand_id
1 'polypeptide(L)'
;MTVPQPISPLPQAPIATALPDAPPTDFFSPIQWDVFFALVDGVLPSITSESDVTDDQGQIQLPDHEVNAVLDRSAEALAAPATRDNIRAFLRDRPVNDARFRDNLMRTLAISPPDQLKRLAGLLSLMSTRPGSYFITGYWQPIYNQPTHVREAILKSWATSPKDRWSALAKTMSAMSFKAYSQTSSALYQLSGYSDTPKDWQPKETFDYDFLQIGPGDDAHAIETDVVIIGSGCGGGVCAKNLAEAGHKVIVVDKAYHYPSTHLPMAQDAACAHLYDNAGFFMTEDSGCTVTSGSAWGGGGTVNWSVCLKPQDFVREEWADEGLPFFTSAEFDECLDRVWEFQGAGTDQIRHNHRNRVLLNGSSKLGWTARPAPVNTGGREHFCGQCHLGCGLAEKRGPAVSWLPDAAKAGAQFMEGFQVDKILFDYDGQTAIGIEGEWVSRDSAGDLNDANNRIKRQVIVRAKKVILAAGSLWSPIVLKNSGITNPNVGANLHLHPCNFVTAVWKEETIPWEGGIITSYCPQFDNVDGSGYGTKLETTCMVPFTILSQASWTSGLDAKLHMTKLRHMNAWISLTRDRDAGSVFPDPTTGRPRIDYTPSDYDRAHTIQGVEALAKICYVTGAVEIRPLLKGLEPFVRKGETSSEHSLDSKGSVADPETTDPAFASWLSTVREVGNKPPTAPWSSAHQMGTCRMSASSDEGVVDEKGRVWGTGNLYVADGSVFPSASGVNPMITIMAIADWISRGVDADLRA
;
A
#
# COMPACT_ATOMS: atom_id res chain seq x y z
N MET A 1 -44.38 -16.79 1.10
CA MET A 1 -43.29 -17.70 1.51
C MET A 1 -42.68 -18.28 0.25
N THR A 2 -41.66 -17.62 -0.28
CA THR A 2 -40.82 -18.15 -1.36
C THR A 2 -39.88 -19.17 -0.73
N VAL A 3 -39.85 -20.37 -1.30
CA VAL A 3 -38.94 -21.46 -0.91
C VAL A 3 -37.50 -20.95 -1.12
N PRO A 4 -36.59 -21.07 -0.14
CA PRO A 4 -35.18 -20.73 -0.36
C PRO A 4 -34.64 -21.59 -1.50
N GLN A 5 -34.08 -20.95 -2.53
CA GLN A 5 -33.31 -21.65 -3.56
C GLN A 5 -32.21 -22.48 -2.87
N PRO A 6 -31.94 -23.72 -3.32
CA PRO A 6 -30.84 -24.50 -2.77
C PRO A 6 -29.53 -23.72 -2.97
N ILE A 7 -28.84 -23.46 -1.86
CA ILE A 7 -27.56 -22.74 -1.85
C ILE A 7 -26.59 -23.51 -2.74
N SER A 8 -26.11 -22.87 -3.80
CA SER A 8 -25.06 -23.45 -4.64
C SER A 8 -23.83 -23.73 -3.78
N PRO A 9 -23.15 -24.87 -3.95
CA PRO A 9 -21.96 -25.17 -3.16
C PRO A 9 -20.90 -24.08 -3.36
N LEU A 10 -20.29 -23.63 -2.26
CA LEU A 10 -19.22 -22.64 -2.31
C LEU A 10 -18.03 -23.17 -3.15
N PRO A 11 -17.32 -22.30 -3.88
CA PRO A 11 -16.24 -22.71 -4.77
C PRO A 11 -15.03 -23.25 -4.00
N GLN A 12 -14.24 -24.13 -4.63
CA GLN A 12 -13.02 -24.71 -4.04
C GLN A 12 -11.76 -23.82 -4.20
N ALA A 13 -11.86 -22.76 -5.00
CA ALA A 13 -10.84 -21.73 -5.16
C ALA A 13 -11.52 -20.36 -5.38
N PRO A 14 -10.83 -19.23 -5.17
CA PRO A 14 -11.38 -17.92 -5.49
C PRO A 14 -11.83 -17.84 -6.95
N ILE A 15 -13.00 -17.23 -7.17
CA ILE A 15 -13.51 -16.91 -8.50
C ILE A 15 -12.60 -15.85 -9.10
N ALA A 16 -11.97 -16.19 -10.23
CA ALA A 16 -11.06 -15.29 -10.91
C ALA A 16 -11.79 -14.01 -11.32
N THR A 17 -11.25 -12.87 -10.90
CA THR A 17 -11.75 -11.56 -11.31
C THR A 17 -10.90 -11.08 -12.47
N ALA A 18 -11.50 -10.93 -13.64
CA ALA A 18 -10.77 -10.49 -14.84
C ALA A 18 -10.31 -9.03 -14.70
N LEU A 19 -9.20 -8.69 -15.36
CA LEU A 19 -8.70 -7.33 -15.43
C LEU A 19 -9.66 -6.47 -16.26
N PRO A 20 -9.82 -5.16 -15.92
CA PRO A 20 -10.51 -4.22 -16.79
C PRO A 20 -9.90 -4.21 -18.20
N ASP A 21 -10.66 -3.70 -19.17
CA ASP A 21 -10.16 -3.47 -20.53
C ASP A 21 -8.77 -2.79 -20.54
N ALA A 22 -7.94 -3.17 -21.53
CA ALA A 22 -6.62 -2.59 -21.66
C ALA A 22 -6.72 -1.07 -21.92
N PRO A 23 -5.96 -0.23 -21.19
CA PRO A 23 -6.02 1.21 -21.40
C PRO A 23 -5.43 1.60 -22.76
N PRO A 24 -5.77 2.79 -23.31
CA PRO A 24 -5.10 3.32 -24.48
C PRO A 24 -3.59 3.41 -24.28
N THR A 25 -2.82 3.00 -25.27
CA THR A 25 -1.34 2.99 -25.25
C THR A 25 -0.72 4.00 -26.21
N ASP A 26 -1.56 4.84 -26.83
CA ASP A 26 -1.23 5.85 -27.84
C ASP A 26 -0.49 7.06 -27.28
N PHE A 27 -0.39 7.18 -25.94
CA PHE A 27 0.47 8.17 -25.28
C PHE A 27 1.96 7.98 -25.62
N PHE A 28 2.36 6.80 -26.10
CA PHE A 28 3.67 6.55 -26.71
C PHE A 28 3.53 6.02 -28.15
N SER A 29 4.39 6.51 -29.03
CA SER A 29 4.62 5.95 -30.37
C SER A 29 5.31 4.58 -30.29
N PRO A 30 5.24 3.76 -31.36
CA PRO A 30 5.89 2.44 -31.39
C PRO A 30 7.37 2.47 -31.01
N ILE A 31 8.12 3.46 -31.50
CA ILE A 31 9.55 3.57 -31.20
C ILE A 31 9.83 3.96 -29.74
N GLN A 32 8.94 4.72 -29.10
CA GLN A 32 9.06 5.04 -27.68
C GLN A 32 8.81 3.79 -26.83
N TRP A 33 7.86 2.94 -27.22
CA TRP A 33 7.67 1.62 -26.59
C TRP A 33 8.89 0.73 -26.73
N ASP A 34 9.52 0.66 -27.91
CA ASP A 34 10.75 -0.12 -28.13
C ASP A 34 11.90 0.35 -27.22
N VAL A 35 12.08 1.67 -27.10
CA VAL A 35 13.05 2.27 -26.18
C VAL A 35 12.73 1.92 -24.73
N PHE A 36 11.47 2.03 -24.33
CA PHE A 36 11.04 1.71 -22.96
C PHE A 36 11.29 0.24 -22.62
N PHE A 37 10.90 -0.69 -23.48
CA PHE A 37 11.12 -2.12 -23.23
C PHE A 37 12.60 -2.50 -23.34
N ALA A 38 13.43 -1.79 -24.11
CA ALA A 38 14.88 -1.97 -24.06
C ALA A 38 15.46 -1.56 -22.70
N LEU A 39 14.96 -0.50 -22.07
CA LEU A 39 15.34 -0.17 -20.70
C LEU A 39 14.91 -1.28 -19.72
N VAL A 40 13.66 -1.74 -19.80
CA VAL A 40 13.16 -2.82 -18.93
C VAL A 40 13.97 -4.12 -19.11
N ASP A 41 14.38 -4.44 -20.33
CA ASP A 41 15.26 -5.58 -20.64
C ASP A 41 16.62 -5.47 -19.96
N GLY A 42 17.14 -4.24 -19.79
CA GLY A 42 18.37 -4.01 -19.03
C GLY A 42 18.19 -4.20 -17.51
N VAL A 43 16.97 -4.07 -16.97
CA VAL A 43 16.69 -4.28 -15.54
C VAL A 43 16.61 -5.76 -15.21
N LEU A 44 15.85 -6.53 -16.01
CA LEU A 44 15.64 -7.97 -15.85
C LEU A 44 16.08 -8.72 -17.12
N PRO A 45 17.39 -8.81 -17.38
CA PRO A 45 17.94 -9.45 -18.57
C PRO A 45 17.86 -10.99 -18.49
N SER A 46 17.94 -11.64 -19.66
CA SER A 46 18.30 -13.06 -19.72
C SER A 46 19.77 -13.23 -19.40
N ILE A 47 20.10 -14.17 -18.54
CA ILE A 47 21.48 -14.46 -18.08
C ILE A 47 21.77 -15.94 -18.33
N THR A 48 22.91 -16.23 -18.96
CA THR A 48 23.36 -17.60 -19.25
C THR A 48 24.87 -17.70 -19.13
N SER A 49 25.41 -18.92 -19.17
CA SER A 49 26.85 -19.12 -19.21
C SER A 49 27.40 -18.99 -20.63
N GLU A 50 28.70 -18.69 -20.76
CA GLU A 50 29.38 -18.58 -22.07
C GLU A 50 29.19 -19.82 -22.95
N SER A 51 29.22 -21.02 -22.37
CA SER A 51 29.03 -22.27 -23.12
C SER A 51 27.58 -22.50 -23.59
N ASP A 52 26.63 -21.78 -23.02
CA ASP A 52 25.19 -21.96 -23.21
C ASP A 52 24.52 -20.78 -23.94
N VAL A 53 25.31 -19.83 -24.48
CA VAL A 53 24.75 -18.67 -25.18
C VAL A 53 24.06 -19.07 -26.48
N THR A 54 22.86 -18.53 -26.69
CA THR A 54 22.06 -18.72 -27.91
C THR A 54 21.68 -17.41 -28.59
N ASP A 55 21.81 -16.27 -27.90
CA ASP A 55 21.58 -14.93 -28.41
C ASP A 55 22.61 -13.95 -27.81
N ASP A 56 23.69 -13.69 -28.54
CA ASP A 56 24.79 -12.81 -28.12
C ASP A 56 24.35 -11.35 -27.88
N GLN A 57 23.20 -10.93 -28.42
CA GLN A 57 22.70 -9.58 -28.28
C GLN A 57 21.69 -9.45 -27.14
N GLY A 58 20.88 -10.48 -26.90
CA GLY A 58 19.80 -10.49 -25.91
C GLY A 58 20.13 -11.18 -24.59
N GLN A 59 21.31 -11.79 -24.45
CA GLN A 59 21.74 -12.50 -23.24
C GLN A 59 23.00 -11.88 -22.64
N ILE A 60 23.00 -11.72 -21.32
CA ILE A 60 24.22 -11.46 -20.56
C ILE A 60 24.93 -12.80 -20.36
N GLN A 61 26.18 -12.85 -20.79
CA GLN A 61 27.05 -14.02 -20.71
C GLN A 61 27.92 -13.89 -19.46
N LEU A 62 27.93 -14.94 -18.63
CA LEU A 62 28.82 -15.04 -17.48
C LEU A 62 29.75 -16.24 -17.66
N PRO A 63 30.98 -16.20 -17.12
CA PRO A 63 31.86 -17.36 -17.14
C PRO A 63 31.18 -18.60 -16.52
N ASP A 64 31.40 -19.78 -17.10
CA ASP A 64 30.74 -21.03 -16.65
C ASP A 64 30.94 -21.31 -15.15
N HIS A 65 32.12 -20.99 -14.62
CA HIS A 65 32.43 -21.17 -13.21
C HIS A 65 31.63 -20.24 -12.29
N GLU A 66 31.32 -19.01 -12.73
CA GLU A 66 30.50 -18.07 -11.97
C GLU A 66 29.04 -18.53 -11.93
N VAL A 67 28.50 -18.99 -13.06
CA VAL A 67 27.14 -19.56 -13.12
C VAL A 67 27.05 -20.80 -12.24
N ASN A 68 28.04 -21.70 -12.29
CA ASN A 68 28.06 -22.88 -11.43
C ASN A 68 28.12 -22.50 -9.94
N ALA A 69 28.96 -21.55 -9.55
CA ALA A 69 29.03 -21.06 -8.18
C ALA A 69 27.73 -20.36 -7.72
N VAL A 70 27.02 -19.69 -8.63
CA VAL A 70 25.69 -19.15 -8.38
C VAL A 70 24.68 -20.27 -8.16
N LEU A 71 24.65 -21.27 -9.04
CA LEU A 71 23.73 -22.40 -8.93
C LEU A 71 23.99 -23.22 -7.66
N ASP A 72 25.26 -23.42 -7.27
CA ASP A 72 25.63 -24.10 -6.03
C ASP A 72 25.11 -23.32 -4.82
N ARG A 73 25.45 -22.02 -4.72
CA ARG A 73 25.01 -21.17 -3.59
C ARG A 73 23.50 -21.04 -3.50
N SER A 74 22.82 -20.86 -4.63
CA SER A 74 21.36 -20.75 -4.67
C SER A 74 20.69 -22.09 -4.35
N ALA A 75 21.23 -23.23 -4.78
CA ALA A 75 20.67 -24.54 -4.43
C ALA A 75 20.94 -24.92 -2.96
N GLU A 76 22.10 -24.55 -2.41
CA GLU A 76 22.42 -24.76 -1.00
C GLU A 76 21.60 -23.86 -0.07
N ALA A 77 21.25 -22.65 -0.52
CA ALA A 77 20.45 -21.70 0.24
C ALA A 77 18.93 -21.94 0.14
N LEU A 78 18.47 -22.84 -0.74
CA LEU A 78 17.06 -23.13 -0.95
C LEU A 78 16.75 -24.59 -0.60
N ALA A 79 15.94 -24.80 0.43
CA ALA A 79 15.35 -26.12 0.63
C ALA A 79 14.32 -26.40 -0.49
N ALA A 80 14.07 -27.69 -0.77
CA ALA A 80 13.25 -28.17 -1.89
C ALA A 80 11.94 -27.38 -2.06
N PRO A 81 11.54 -26.99 -3.29
CA PRO A 81 11.64 -27.81 -4.51
C PRO A 81 12.58 -27.29 -5.62
N ALA A 82 13.28 -26.18 -5.44
CA ALA A 82 14.06 -25.56 -6.52
C ALA A 82 15.31 -26.38 -6.90
N THR A 83 15.37 -26.85 -8.15
CA THR A 83 16.56 -27.53 -8.70
C THR A 83 17.51 -26.54 -9.37
N ARG A 84 18.78 -26.95 -9.60
CA ARG A 84 19.73 -26.19 -10.44
C ARG A 84 19.12 -25.81 -11.79
N ASP A 85 18.31 -26.69 -12.38
CA ASP A 85 17.68 -26.45 -13.67
C ASP A 85 16.55 -25.40 -13.56
N ASN A 86 15.78 -25.39 -12.47
CA ASN A 86 14.80 -24.34 -12.23
C ASN A 86 15.48 -22.97 -12.06
N ILE A 87 16.59 -22.90 -11.32
CA ILE A 87 17.35 -21.66 -11.14
C ILE A 87 17.95 -21.22 -12.49
N ARG A 88 18.52 -22.15 -13.28
CA ARG A 88 19.03 -21.85 -14.62
C ARG A 88 17.93 -21.33 -15.55
N ALA A 89 16.74 -21.94 -15.52
CA ALA A 89 15.59 -21.47 -16.29
C ALA A 89 15.16 -20.06 -15.86
N PHE A 90 15.12 -19.79 -14.55
CA PHE A 90 14.81 -18.46 -14.00
C PHE A 90 15.86 -17.40 -14.41
N LEU A 91 17.15 -17.75 -14.41
CA LEU A 91 18.22 -16.87 -14.90
C LEU A 91 18.07 -16.56 -16.40
N ARG A 92 17.64 -17.53 -17.21
CA ARG A 92 17.37 -17.37 -18.64
C ARG A 92 16.05 -16.68 -18.97
N ASP A 93 15.13 -16.57 -18.00
CA ASP A 93 13.83 -15.92 -18.25
C ASP A 93 14.04 -14.47 -18.69
N ARG A 94 13.29 -14.04 -19.71
CA ARG A 94 13.41 -12.71 -20.31
C ARG A 94 12.03 -12.04 -20.33
N PRO A 95 11.66 -11.31 -19.26
CA PRO A 95 10.29 -10.88 -19.02
C PRO A 95 9.69 -10.03 -20.13
N VAL A 96 10.51 -9.24 -20.84
CA VAL A 96 10.06 -8.39 -21.95
C VAL A 96 9.47 -9.16 -23.15
N ASN A 97 9.65 -10.49 -23.19
CA ASN A 97 9.05 -11.38 -24.16
C ASN A 97 7.66 -11.92 -23.72
N ASP A 98 7.29 -11.82 -22.43
CA ASP A 98 5.96 -12.20 -21.95
C ASP A 98 4.98 -11.04 -22.21
N ALA A 99 3.92 -11.32 -22.98
CA ALA A 99 2.88 -10.34 -23.30
C ALA A 99 2.18 -9.80 -22.05
N ARG A 100 1.97 -10.65 -21.02
CA ARG A 100 1.33 -10.24 -19.75
C ARG A 100 2.20 -9.26 -18.98
N PHE A 101 3.51 -9.48 -18.96
CA PHE A 101 4.46 -8.58 -18.33
C PHE A 101 4.46 -7.19 -19.02
N ARG A 102 4.45 -7.17 -20.35
CA ARG A 102 4.35 -5.93 -21.13
C ARG A 102 3.04 -5.20 -20.89
N ASP A 103 1.91 -5.92 -20.90
CA ASP A 103 0.58 -5.36 -20.64
C ASP A 103 0.50 -4.75 -19.23
N ASN A 104 1.05 -5.44 -18.21
CA ASN A 104 1.09 -4.92 -16.85
C ASN A 104 1.87 -3.59 -16.73
N LEU A 105 3.00 -3.47 -17.43
CA LEU A 105 3.78 -2.23 -17.50
C LEU A 105 3.02 -1.11 -18.22
N MET A 106 2.35 -1.42 -19.33
CA MET A 106 1.53 -0.45 -20.06
C MET A 106 0.38 0.08 -19.18
N ARG A 107 -0.32 -0.82 -18.47
CA ARG A 107 -1.35 -0.47 -17.49
C ARG A 107 -0.81 0.40 -16.36
N THR A 108 0.35 0.05 -15.82
CA THR A 108 1.01 0.83 -14.76
C THR A 108 1.43 2.22 -15.25
N LEU A 109 1.81 2.39 -16.51
CA LEU A 109 2.10 3.70 -17.07
C LEU A 109 0.84 4.52 -17.36
N ALA A 110 -0.22 3.89 -17.86
CA ALA A 110 -1.45 4.57 -18.25
C ALA A 110 -2.16 5.32 -17.11
N ILE A 111 -1.89 4.97 -15.85
CA ILE A 111 -2.42 5.68 -14.67
C ILE A 111 -1.63 6.95 -14.32
N SER A 112 -0.45 7.14 -14.91
CA SER A 112 0.42 8.28 -14.59
C SER A 112 -0.15 9.61 -15.11
N PRO A 113 0.12 10.74 -14.44
CA PRO A 113 -0.35 12.05 -14.90
C PRO A 113 0.07 12.35 -16.36
N PRO A 114 -0.80 12.96 -17.18
CA PRO A 114 -0.51 13.22 -18.60
C PRO A 114 0.78 14.02 -18.84
N ASP A 115 1.11 14.97 -17.95
CA ASP A 115 2.32 15.77 -18.08
C ASP A 115 3.59 14.95 -17.77
N GLN A 116 3.52 13.99 -16.84
CA GLN A 116 4.61 13.06 -16.56
C GLN A 116 4.82 12.08 -17.73
N LEU A 117 3.73 11.54 -18.30
CA LEU A 117 3.80 10.70 -19.51
C LEU A 117 4.43 11.46 -20.68
N LYS A 118 4.04 12.72 -20.89
CA LYS A 118 4.62 13.56 -21.95
C LYS A 118 6.12 13.83 -21.74
N ARG A 119 6.56 14.06 -20.50
CA ARG A 119 7.99 14.23 -20.17
C ARG A 119 8.78 12.94 -20.44
N LEU A 120 8.25 11.79 -20.02
CA LEU A 120 8.86 10.49 -20.29
C LEU A 120 8.90 10.20 -21.80
N ALA A 121 7.82 10.45 -22.54
CA ALA A 121 7.75 10.32 -23.99
C ALA A 121 8.86 11.12 -24.69
N GLY A 122 9.08 12.37 -24.26
CA GLY A 122 10.15 13.22 -24.76
C GLY A 122 11.55 12.63 -24.53
N LEU A 123 11.80 12.09 -23.34
CA LEU A 123 13.06 11.42 -23.01
C LEU A 123 13.27 10.15 -23.86
N LEU A 124 12.23 9.33 -24.02
CA LEU A 124 12.25 8.13 -24.85
C LEU A 124 12.54 8.48 -26.32
N SER A 125 11.96 9.56 -26.84
CA SER A 125 12.23 10.06 -28.19
C SER A 125 13.68 10.51 -28.39
N LEU A 126 14.30 11.15 -27.39
CA LEU A 126 15.70 11.53 -27.51
C LEU A 126 16.60 10.28 -27.61
N MET A 127 16.33 9.27 -26.78
CA MET A 127 17.07 8.00 -26.79
C MET A 127 16.84 7.15 -28.05
N SER A 128 15.81 7.45 -28.84
CA SER A 128 15.57 6.74 -30.10
C SER A 128 16.49 7.20 -31.24
N THR A 129 17.16 8.34 -31.09
CA THR A 129 18.09 8.92 -32.07
C THR A 129 19.55 8.69 -31.66
N ARG A 130 20.46 8.62 -32.64
CA ARG A 130 21.92 8.47 -32.34
C ARG A 130 22.49 9.62 -31.51
N PRO A 131 22.29 10.90 -31.87
CA PRO A 131 22.83 12.00 -31.07
C PRO A 131 22.19 12.05 -29.67
N GLY A 132 20.87 11.91 -29.57
CA GLY A 132 20.18 11.97 -28.28
C GLY A 132 20.55 10.79 -27.37
N SER A 133 20.68 9.59 -27.92
CA SER A 133 21.20 8.43 -27.18
C SER A 133 22.60 8.70 -26.63
N TYR A 134 23.53 9.25 -27.43
CA TYR A 134 24.87 9.57 -26.95
C TYR A 134 24.85 10.56 -25.78
N PHE A 135 24.04 11.62 -25.86
CA PHE A 135 23.95 12.60 -24.78
C PHE A 135 23.30 12.07 -23.49
N ILE A 136 22.39 11.10 -23.60
CA ILE A 136 21.63 10.57 -22.45
C ILE A 136 22.30 9.35 -21.83
N THR A 137 22.81 8.46 -22.66
CA THR A 137 23.31 7.13 -22.26
C THR A 137 24.83 7.03 -22.32
N GLY A 138 25.51 7.93 -23.05
CA GLY A 138 26.93 7.82 -23.39
C GLY A 138 27.21 6.94 -24.61
N TYR A 139 26.20 6.29 -25.21
CA TYR A 139 26.37 5.37 -26.33
C TYR A 139 25.74 5.89 -27.62
N TRP A 140 26.49 5.78 -28.74
CA TRP A 140 26.08 6.34 -30.03
C TRP A 140 24.90 5.64 -30.69
N GLN A 141 24.75 4.32 -30.58
CA GLN A 141 23.56 3.66 -31.12
C GLN A 141 22.36 3.88 -30.19
N PRO A 142 21.14 4.03 -30.74
CA PRO A 142 19.91 4.09 -29.96
C PRO A 142 19.78 2.87 -29.04
N ILE A 143 19.23 3.07 -27.84
CA ILE A 143 19.24 2.04 -26.79
C ILE A 143 18.52 0.74 -27.19
N TYR A 144 17.46 0.81 -28.00
CA TYR A 144 16.74 -0.37 -28.49
C TYR A 144 17.57 -1.21 -29.49
N ASN A 145 18.63 -0.65 -30.07
CA ASN A 145 19.60 -1.34 -30.92
C ASN A 145 20.87 -1.78 -30.17
N GLN A 146 21.01 -1.43 -28.88
CA GLN A 146 22.15 -1.84 -28.07
C GLN A 146 21.99 -3.30 -27.61
N PRO A 147 23.08 -4.05 -27.44
CA PRO A 147 23.05 -5.34 -26.75
C PRO A 147 22.57 -5.19 -25.29
N THR A 148 21.98 -6.24 -24.72
CA THR A 148 21.42 -6.23 -23.36
C THR A 148 22.46 -5.88 -22.28
N HIS A 149 23.70 -6.35 -22.39
CA HIS A 149 24.76 -5.98 -21.43
C HIS A 149 25.07 -4.46 -21.46
N VAL A 150 24.93 -3.80 -22.61
CA VAL A 150 25.06 -2.34 -22.72
C VAL A 150 23.86 -1.64 -22.11
N ARG A 151 22.64 -2.15 -22.31
CA ARG A 151 21.41 -1.62 -21.68
C ARG A 151 21.51 -1.67 -20.15
N GLU A 152 22.00 -2.79 -19.61
CA GLU A 152 22.26 -2.92 -18.17
C GLU A 152 23.33 -1.93 -17.70
N ALA A 153 24.43 -1.76 -18.44
CA ALA A 153 25.49 -0.80 -18.11
C ALA A 153 24.97 0.66 -18.08
N ILE A 154 24.07 1.03 -18.99
CA ILE A 154 23.40 2.34 -19.00
C ILE A 154 22.62 2.53 -17.70
N LEU A 155 21.78 1.56 -17.33
CA LEU A 155 20.99 1.62 -16.09
C LEU A 155 21.87 1.65 -14.84
N LYS A 156 22.96 0.88 -14.79
CA LYS A 156 23.95 0.94 -13.70
C LYS A 156 24.55 2.34 -13.57
N SER A 157 24.90 2.97 -14.69
CA SER A 157 25.42 4.35 -14.70
C SER A 157 24.40 5.36 -14.17
N TRP A 158 23.12 5.17 -14.48
CA TRP A 158 22.05 6.03 -13.97
C TRP A 158 21.76 5.78 -12.50
N ALA A 159 21.69 4.50 -12.08
CA ALA A 159 21.47 4.11 -10.69
C ALA A 159 22.54 4.71 -9.79
N THR A 160 23.82 4.68 -10.20
CA THR A 160 24.96 5.22 -9.44
C THR A 160 25.24 6.70 -9.69
N SER A 161 24.45 7.38 -10.53
CA SER A 161 24.64 8.79 -10.84
C SER A 161 24.49 9.67 -9.59
N PRO A 162 25.37 10.68 -9.40
CA PRO A 162 25.21 11.70 -8.35
C PRO A 162 24.07 12.69 -8.67
N LYS A 163 23.52 12.66 -9.90
CA LYS A 163 22.35 13.46 -10.28
C LYS A 163 21.08 12.67 -9.95
N ASP A 164 20.29 13.20 -9.02
CA ASP A 164 19.08 12.56 -8.49
C ASP A 164 18.10 12.14 -9.60
N ARG A 165 17.89 12.97 -10.63
CA ARG A 165 16.98 12.66 -11.74
C ARG A 165 17.26 11.32 -12.44
N TRP A 166 18.54 10.95 -12.61
CA TRP A 166 18.90 9.72 -13.32
C TRP A 166 18.74 8.50 -12.43
N SER A 167 19.13 8.64 -11.17
CA SER A 167 18.97 7.55 -10.21
C SER A 167 17.51 7.33 -9.81
N ALA A 168 16.70 8.39 -9.75
CA ALA A 168 15.25 8.30 -9.63
C ALA A 168 14.63 7.56 -10.82
N LEU A 169 15.04 7.89 -12.05
CA LEU A 169 14.58 7.16 -13.24
C LEU A 169 14.95 5.67 -13.18
N ALA A 170 16.19 5.33 -12.85
CA ALA A 170 16.62 3.94 -12.71
C ALA A 170 15.84 3.21 -11.61
N LYS A 171 15.59 3.87 -10.47
CA LYS A 171 14.75 3.35 -9.37
C LYS A 171 13.34 3.05 -9.85
N THR A 172 12.67 4.01 -10.50
CA THR A 172 11.29 3.86 -11.00
C THR A 172 11.20 2.75 -12.05
N MET A 173 12.14 2.70 -13.00
CA MET A 173 12.20 1.62 -14.01
C MET A 173 12.35 0.25 -13.34
N SER A 174 13.20 0.15 -12.31
CA SER A 174 13.42 -1.10 -11.60
C SER A 174 12.21 -1.52 -10.77
N ALA A 175 11.63 -0.61 -10.00
CA ALA A 175 10.45 -0.86 -9.18
C ALA A 175 9.24 -1.31 -10.02
N MET A 176 8.97 -0.66 -11.16
CA MET A 176 7.90 -1.06 -12.07
C MET A 176 8.17 -2.44 -12.69
N SER A 177 9.41 -2.72 -13.10
CA SER A 177 9.79 -4.01 -13.65
C SER A 177 9.63 -5.13 -12.61
N PHE A 178 10.05 -4.89 -11.37
CA PHE A 178 9.89 -5.85 -10.28
C PHE A 178 8.43 -6.09 -9.93
N LYS A 179 7.61 -5.02 -9.87
CA LYS A 179 6.16 -5.13 -9.69
C LYS A 179 5.55 -6.00 -10.80
N ALA A 180 5.75 -5.64 -12.06
CA ALA A 180 5.16 -6.36 -13.18
C ALA A 180 5.62 -7.82 -13.24
N TYR A 181 6.91 -8.08 -12.97
CA TYR A 181 7.45 -9.44 -12.96
C TYR A 181 6.86 -10.28 -11.83
N SER A 182 6.73 -9.69 -10.63
CA SER A 182 6.13 -10.35 -9.47
C SER A 182 4.67 -10.71 -9.67
N GLN A 183 3.95 -9.98 -10.52
CA GLN A 183 2.53 -10.18 -10.79
C GLN A 183 2.26 -11.16 -11.93
N THR A 184 3.24 -11.39 -12.81
CA THR A 184 3.01 -12.12 -14.08
C THR A 184 3.89 -13.35 -14.27
N SER A 185 5.03 -13.44 -13.57
CA SER A 185 6.01 -14.51 -13.78
C SER A 185 5.58 -15.83 -13.13
N SER A 186 5.30 -16.82 -13.98
CA SER A 186 5.15 -18.20 -13.52
C SER A 186 6.46 -18.79 -13.00
N ALA A 187 7.61 -18.35 -13.54
CA ALA A 187 8.91 -18.84 -13.12
C ALA A 187 9.22 -18.46 -11.66
N LEU A 188 8.88 -17.23 -11.26
CA LEU A 188 9.03 -16.79 -9.86
C LEU A 188 8.15 -17.61 -8.91
N TYR A 189 6.89 -17.89 -9.29
CA TYR A 189 5.96 -18.66 -8.46
C TYR A 189 6.41 -20.11 -8.32
N GLN A 190 6.84 -20.73 -9.41
CA GLN A 190 7.39 -22.08 -9.40
C GLN A 190 8.66 -22.18 -8.55
N LEU A 191 9.55 -21.19 -8.64
CA LEU A 191 10.81 -21.17 -7.88
C LEU A 191 10.58 -20.99 -6.38
N SER A 192 9.68 -20.09 -6.00
CA SER A 192 9.41 -19.76 -4.59
C SER A 192 8.42 -20.73 -3.93
N GLY A 193 7.51 -21.33 -4.71
CA GLY A 193 6.32 -22.02 -4.21
C GLY A 193 5.21 -21.06 -3.76
N TYR A 194 5.26 -19.80 -4.18
CA TYR A 194 4.22 -18.81 -3.87
C TYR A 194 2.92 -19.11 -4.64
N SER A 195 1.79 -18.80 -4.00
CA SER A 195 0.44 -18.84 -4.57
C SER A 195 -0.34 -17.63 -4.08
N ASP A 196 -1.15 -17.02 -4.95
CA ASP A 196 -2.07 -15.93 -4.61
C ASP A 196 -3.24 -16.40 -3.71
N THR A 197 -3.41 -17.71 -3.52
CA THR A 197 -4.43 -18.30 -2.66
C THR A 197 -3.77 -19.08 -1.51
N PRO A 198 -4.23 -18.93 -0.25
CA PRO A 198 -3.67 -19.67 0.88
C PRO A 198 -3.96 -21.17 0.76
N LYS A 199 -3.07 -22.01 1.29
CA LYS A 199 -3.19 -23.47 1.19
C LYS A 199 -4.49 -24.03 1.78
N ASP A 200 -4.92 -23.47 2.91
CA ASP A 200 -6.12 -23.90 3.64
C ASP A 200 -7.29 -22.90 3.42
N TRP A 201 -7.34 -22.27 2.24
CA TRP A 201 -8.41 -21.33 1.90
C TRP A 201 -9.76 -22.02 1.91
N GLN A 202 -10.71 -21.41 2.63
CA GLN A 202 -12.11 -21.80 2.60
C GLN A 202 -12.94 -20.52 2.51
N PRO A 203 -13.78 -20.37 1.46
CA PRO A 203 -14.66 -19.22 1.38
C PRO A 203 -15.67 -19.31 2.52
N LYS A 204 -15.91 -18.18 3.18
CA LYS A 204 -17.03 -18.05 4.13
C LYS A 204 -18.12 -17.23 3.51
N GLU A 205 -19.37 -17.57 3.80
CA GLU A 205 -20.50 -16.73 3.42
C GLU A 205 -20.30 -15.31 3.97
N THR A 206 -20.47 -14.31 3.10
CA THR A 206 -20.37 -12.90 3.42
C THR A 206 -21.75 -12.27 3.40
N PHE A 207 -21.88 -11.07 3.96
CA PHE A 207 -23.13 -10.34 3.91
C PHE A 207 -23.51 -10.06 2.45
N ASP A 208 -24.75 -10.40 2.08
CA ASP A 208 -25.29 -10.14 0.75
C ASP A 208 -25.80 -8.69 0.68
N TYR A 209 -25.05 -7.85 0.00
CA TYR A 209 -25.38 -6.43 -0.14
C TYR A 209 -26.36 -6.21 -1.26
N ASP A 210 -27.45 -5.49 -0.96
CA ASP A 210 -28.35 -4.95 -1.96
C ASP A 210 -27.92 -3.52 -2.34
N PHE A 211 -27.42 -3.36 -3.58
CA PHE A 211 -26.98 -2.07 -4.10
C PHE A 211 -28.05 -1.49 -5.03
N LEU A 212 -28.36 -0.20 -4.84
CA LEU A 212 -29.28 0.53 -5.71
C LEU A 212 -28.84 0.44 -7.17
N GLN A 213 -29.76 0.00 -8.03
CA GLN A 213 -29.56 -0.07 -9.48
C GLN A 213 -30.46 0.95 -10.18
N ILE A 214 -29.87 1.72 -11.08
CA ILE A 214 -30.58 2.75 -11.84
C ILE A 214 -30.67 2.30 -13.31
N GLY A 215 -31.88 2.31 -13.88
CA GLY A 215 -32.08 2.00 -15.30
C GLY A 215 -31.40 3.02 -16.23
N PRO A 216 -31.36 2.79 -17.55
CA PRO A 216 -30.89 3.81 -18.50
C PRO A 216 -31.82 5.03 -18.53
N GLY A 217 -31.28 6.21 -18.85
CA GLY A 217 -32.05 7.45 -19.00
C GLY A 217 -31.16 8.68 -19.16
N ASP A 218 -31.69 9.70 -19.84
CA ASP A 218 -30.93 10.90 -20.20
C ASP A 218 -30.92 11.96 -19.08
N ASP A 219 -32.00 12.03 -18.29
CA ASP A 219 -32.12 12.98 -17.17
C ASP A 219 -31.36 12.50 -15.92
N ALA A 220 -30.93 13.44 -15.08
CA ALA A 220 -30.33 13.13 -13.79
C ALA A 220 -31.32 12.38 -12.88
N HIS A 221 -30.87 11.28 -12.27
CA HIS A 221 -31.67 10.52 -11.31
C HIS A 221 -31.58 11.15 -9.92
N ALA A 222 -32.72 11.46 -9.31
CA ALA A 222 -32.77 12.10 -7.99
C ALA A 222 -33.12 11.11 -6.88
N ILE A 223 -32.37 11.13 -5.79
CA ILE A 223 -32.57 10.35 -4.56
C ILE A 223 -32.70 11.32 -3.39
N GLU A 224 -33.56 11.02 -2.41
CA GLU A 224 -33.70 11.80 -1.18
C GLU A 224 -33.41 10.93 0.05
N THR A 225 -32.70 11.51 1.02
CA THR A 225 -32.28 10.84 2.25
C THR A 225 -32.17 11.84 3.40
N ASP A 226 -32.06 11.39 4.65
CA ASP A 226 -31.70 12.29 5.75
C ASP A 226 -30.19 12.57 5.72
N VAL A 227 -29.39 11.51 5.54
CA VAL A 227 -27.92 11.60 5.48
C VAL A 227 -27.39 10.89 4.26
N VAL A 228 -26.45 11.53 3.55
CA VAL A 228 -25.60 10.90 2.55
C VAL A 228 -24.16 10.82 3.05
N ILE A 229 -23.55 9.65 2.93
CA ILE A 229 -22.17 9.37 3.30
C ILE A 229 -21.36 9.05 2.04
N ILE A 230 -20.35 9.86 1.76
CA ILE A 230 -19.48 9.74 0.58
C ILE A 230 -18.25 8.92 0.96
N GLY A 231 -18.21 7.64 0.57
CA GLY A 231 -17.15 6.68 0.85
C GLY A 231 -17.56 5.65 1.90
N SER A 232 -17.36 4.38 1.59
CA SER A 232 -17.72 3.22 2.43
C SER A 232 -16.58 2.76 3.36
N GLY A 233 -15.51 3.55 3.47
CA GLY A 233 -14.29 3.24 4.22
C GLY A 233 -14.48 3.16 5.75
N CYS A 234 -13.37 3.19 6.49
CA CYS A 234 -13.38 3.04 7.95
C CYS A 234 -14.30 4.03 8.66
N GLY A 235 -14.22 5.31 8.31
CA GLY A 235 -15.09 6.32 8.90
C GLY A 235 -16.53 6.23 8.40
N GLY A 236 -16.72 6.05 7.08
CA GLY A 236 -18.05 5.93 6.48
C GLY A 236 -18.87 4.76 7.02
N GLY A 237 -18.24 3.59 7.23
CA GLY A 237 -18.90 2.43 7.83
C GLY A 237 -19.38 2.67 9.26
N VAL A 238 -18.58 3.35 10.10
CA VAL A 238 -18.96 3.73 11.47
C VAL A 238 -20.12 4.70 11.44
N CYS A 239 -20.03 5.77 10.64
CA CYS A 239 -21.09 6.76 10.53
C CYS A 239 -22.40 6.13 10.04
N ALA A 240 -22.34 5.25 9.05
CA ALA A 240 -23.51 4.57 8.49
C ALA A 240 -24.21 3.72 9.54
N LYS A 241 -23.45 2.90 10.30
CA LYS A 241 -24.01 2.07 11.36
C LYS A 241 -24.69 2.93 12.42
N ASN A 242 -23.97 3.90 12.98
CA ASN A 242 -24.48 4.73 14.07
C ASN A 242 -25.75 5.50 13.68
N LEU A 243 -25.77 6.12 12.51
CA LEU A 243 -26.90 6.93 12.06
C LEU A 243 -28.11 6.08 11.64
N ALA A 244 -27.89 4.93 11.01
CA ALA A 244 -28.98 4.01 10.66
C ALA A 244 -29.60 3.38 11.92
N GLU A 245 -28.79 2.93 12.88
CA GLU A 245 -29.29 2.41 14.17
C GLU A 245 -30.01 3.49 15.01
N ALA A 246 -29.64 4.77 14.82
CA ALA A 246 -30.33 5.89 15.43
C ALA A 246 -31.70 6.21 14.76
N GLY A 247 -32.04 5.54 13.65
CA GLY A 247 -33.33 5.64 12.97
C GLY A 247 -33.40 6.61 11.80
N HIS A 248 -32.27 7.16 11.34
CA HIS A 248 -32.23 8.07 10.20
C HIS A 248 -32.22 7.31 8.87
N LYS A 249 -32.74 7.92 7.80
CA LYS A 249 -32.55 7.41 6.44
C LYS A 249 -31.12 7.73 6.00
N VAL A 250 -30.34 6.69 5.74
CA VAL A 250 -28.92 6.80 5.38
C VAL A 250 -28.69 6.13 4.04
N ILE A 251 -27.97 6.82 3.16
CA ILE A 251 -27.38 6.22 1.96
C ILE A 251 -25.86 6.37 2.02
N VAL A 252 -25.15 5.26 1.80
CA VAL A 252 -23.69 5.27 1.61
C VAL A 252 -23.40 5.06 0.15
N VAL A 253 -22.52 5.89 -0.38
CA VAL A 253 -22.10 5.80 -1.78
C VAL A 253 -20.59 5.63 -1.89
N ASP A 254 -20.13 4.84 -2.85
CA ASP A 254 -18.71 4.61 -3.08
C ASP A 254 -18.39 4.52 -4.57
N LYS A 255 -17.23 5.06 -4.98
CA LYS A 255 -16.75 4.96 -6.37
C LYS A 255 -16.34 3.54 -6.74
N ALA A 256 -15.95 2.74 -5.74
CA ALA A 256 -15.48 1.38 -5.90
C ALA A 256 -16.63 0.38 -5.86
N TYR A 257 -16.26 -0.89 -6.08
CA TYR A 257 -17.19 -2.02 -6.17
C TYR A 257 -16.93 -3.03 -5.05
N HIS A 258 -17.98 -3.73 -4.65
CA HIS A 258 -17.95 -4.84 -3.70
C HIS A 258 -17.50 -6.14 -4.37
N TYR A 259 -16.64 -6.87 -3.68
CA TYR A 259 -16.25 -8.22 -4.08
C TYR A 259 -16.47 -9.15 -2.88
N PRO A 260 -17.35 -10.17 -3.01
CA PRO A 260 -17.59 -11.11 -1.93
C PRO A 260 -16.33 -11.96 -1.69
N SER A 261 -16.28 -12.60 -0.53
CA SER A 261 -15.20 -13.51 -0.12
C SER A 261 -14.87 -14.60 -1.16
N THR A 262 -15.84 -15.01 -1.98
CA THR A 262 -15.63 -15.99 -3.05
C THR A 262 -14.72 -15.49 -4.16
N HIS A 263 -14.52 -14.18 -4.32
CA HIS A 263 -13.54 -13.59 -5.25
C HIS A 263 -12.20 -13.28 -4.58
N LEU A 264 -12.11 -13.46 -3.25
CA LEU A 264 -10.97 -13.05 -2.45
C LEU A 264 -10.22 -14.26 -1.85
N PRO A 265 -8.89 -14.20 -1.71
CA PRO A 265 -8.02 -13.16 -2.26
C PRO A 265 -7.98 -13.19 -3.79
N MET A 266 -7.81 -12.01 -4.41
CA MET A 266 -7.62 -11.88 -5.85
C MET A 266 -6.17 -12.20 -6.24
N ALA A 267 -5.95 -12.55 -7.52
CA ALA A 267 -4.61 -12.52 -8.10
C ALA A 267 -3.99 -11.12 -7.95
N GLN A 268 -2.66 -11.02 -7.82
CA GLN A 268 -1.98 -9.75 -7.50
C GLN A 268 -2.29 -8.61 -8.48
N ASP A 269 -2.36 -8.89 -9.78
CA ASP A 269 -2.68 -7.90 -10.82
C ASP A 269 -4.14 -7.42 -10.73
N ALA A 270 -5.08 -8.35 -10.56
CA ALA A 270 -6.49 -8.06 -10.36
C ALA A 270 -6.74 -7.28 -9.07
N ALA A 271 -6.09 -7.67 -7.96
CA ALA A 271 -6.16 -6.94 -6.69
C ALA A 271 -5.70 -5.49 -6.87
N CYS A 272 -4.55 -5.27 -7.52
CA CYS A 272 -4.08 -3.92 -7.84
C CYS A 272 -5.12 -3.14 -8.65
N ALA A 273 -5.70 -3.73 -9.70
CA ALA A 273 -6.65 -3.04 -10.56
C ALA A 273 -7.98 -2.69 -9.88
N HIS A 274 -8.47 -3.55 -8.98
CA HIS A 274 -9.85 -3.47 -8.47
C HIS A 274 -9.98 -3.07 -7.01
N LEU A 275 -8.93 -3.25 -6.20
CA LEU A 275 -8.98 -3.00 -4.77
C LEU A 275 -8.15 -1.77 -4.34
N TYR A 276 -7.38 -1.19 -5.26
CA TYR A 276 -6.49 -0.07 -4.98
C TYR A 276 -6.68 1.08 -5.95
N ASP A 277 -6.56 2.29 -5.41
CA ASP A 277 -6.46 3.48 -6.23
C ASP A 277 -5.10 3.53 -6.94
N ASN A 278 -5.06 4.12 -8.13
CA ASN A 278 -3.87 4.14 -9.00
C ASN A 278 -3.13 2.79 -9.05
N ALA A 279 -3.88 1.69 -9.17
CA ALA A 279 -3.36 0.33 -9.22
C ALA A 279 -2.39 -0.07 -8.08
N GLY A 280 -2.50 0.60 -6.92
CA GLY A 280 -1.62 0.40 -5.77
C GLY A 280 -0.22 1.01 -5.92
N PHE A 281 -0.01 1.91 -6.88
CA PHE A 281 1.28 2.53 -7.19
C PHE A 281 1.15 4.06 -7.36
N PHE A 282 0.75 4.75 -6.28
CA PHE A 282 0.58 6.20 -6.29
C PHE A 282 1.89 6.90 -5.90
N MET A 283 2.53 7.61 -6.82
CA MET A 283 3.82 8.25 -6.56
C MET A 283 3.66 9.72 -6.12
N THR A 284 4.53 10.19 -5.20
CA THR A 284 4.69 11.63 -4.91
C THR A 284 5.30 12.39 -6.10
N GLU A 285 5.10 13.70 -6.16
CA GLU A 285 5.60 14.57 -7.24
C GLU A 285 7.12 14.48 -7.46
N ASP A 286 7.88 14.32 -6.39
CA ASP A 286 9.34 14.17 -6.41
C ASP A 286 9.80 12.72 -6.72
N SER A 287 8.85 11.78 -6.86
CA SER A 287 9.12 10.34 -6.94
C SER A 287 9.82 9.74 -5.72
N GLY A 288 9.73 10.41 -4.56
CA GLY A 288 10.40 10.01 -3.32
C GLY A 288 9.67 8.93 -2.55
N CYS A 289 8.34 8.94 -2.54
CA CYS A 289 7.51 8.01 -1.78
C CYS A 289 6.39 7.41 -2.64
N THR A 290 6.12 6.11 -2.45
CA THR A 290 4.97 5.41 -3.03
C THR A 290 3.87 5.28 -1.98
N VAL A 291 2.64 5.63 -2.33
CA VAL A 291 1.47 5.60 -1.47
C VAL A 291 0.51 4.52 -1.98
N THR A 292 0.04 3.68 -1.08
CA THR A 292 -0.98 2.66 -1.34
C THR A 292 -2.29 3.09 -0.69
N SER A 293 -3.35 3.24 -1.48
CA SER A 293 -4.68 3.61 -1.00
C SER A 293 -5.73 2.62 -1.51
N GLY A 294 -6.59 2.13 -0.63
CA GLY A 294 -7.64 1.18 -0.99
C GLY A 294 -8.79 1.87 -1.73
N SER A 295 -9.23 1.26 -2.83
CA SER A 295 -10.39 1.69 -3.62
C SER A 295 -11.29 0.48 -3.85
N ALA A 296 -11.92 -0.01 -2.78
CA ALA A 296 -12.84 -1.14 -2.74
C ALA A 296 -14.05 -0.78 -1.87
N TRP A 297 -15.17 -1.49 -1.98
CA TRP A 297 -16.21 -1.43 -0.95
C TRP A 297 -15.61 -1.78 0.42
N GLY A 298 -15.81 -0.91 1.42
CA GLY A 298 -15.13 -0.94 2.71
C GLY A 298 -13.80 -0.16 2.78
N GLY A 299 -13.39 0.48 1.68
CA GLY A 299 -12.19 1.29 1.53
C GLY A 299 -10.90 0.55 1.87
N GLY A 300 -9.92 1.28 2.43
CA GLY A 300 -8.67 0.70 2.93
C GLY A 300 -8.87 -0.41 3.98
N GLY A 301 -10.00 -0.44 4.70
CA GLY A 301 -10.32 -1.50 5.65
C GLY A 301 -10.47 -2.89 5.00
N THR A 302 -10.77 -2.95 3.70
CA THR A 302 -10.87 -4.20 2.95
C THR A 302 -9.50 -4.82 2.65
N VAL A 303 -8.46 -4.00 2.49
CA VAL A 303 -7.12 -4.43 2.08
C VAL A 303 -6.01 -4.23 3.13
N ASN A 304 -6.32 -3.61 4.27
CA ASN A 304 -5.36 -3.44 5.37
C ASN A 304 -5.00 -4.76 6.07
N TRP A 305 -4.06 -4.68 7.00
CA TRP A 305 -3.39 -5.83 7.62
C TRP A 305 -3.87 -6.18 9.03
N SER A 306 -5.12 -5.83 9.35
CA SER A 306 -5.83 -6.16 10.60
C SER A 306 -5.32 -5.54 11.91
N VAL A 307 -4.13 -4.95 11.94
CA VAL A 307 -3.54 -4.39 13.17
C VAL A 307 -4.39 -3.27 13.76
N CYS A 308 -4.53 -3.30 15.08
CA CYS A 308 -5.30 -2.37 15.91
C CYS A 308 -4.40 -1.79 16.99
N LEU A 309 -4.16 -0.48 16.93
CA LEU A 309 -3.41 0.26 17.93
C LEU A 309 -4.18 1.54 18.26
N LYS A 310 -4.20 1.91 19.54
CA LYS A 310 -4.74 3.20 20.01
C LYS A 310 -3.65 4.29 19.90
N PRO A 311 -4.01 5.56 19.64
CA PRO A 311 -3.04 6.64 19.63
C PRO A 311 -2.40 6.78 21.02
N GLN A 312 -1.09 7.04 21.06
CA GLN A 312 -0.33 7.18 22.30
C GLN A 312 -0.70 8.45 23.05
N ASP A 313 -0.56 8.43 24.38
CA ASP A 313 -0.93 9.56 25.24
C ASP A 313 -0.23 10.87 24.84
N PHE A 314 1.08 10.84 24.55
CA PHE A 314 1.80 12.04 24.11
C PHE A 314 1.29 12.63 22.78
N VAL A 315 0.72 11.81 21.89
CA VAL A 315 0.09 12.30 20.65
C VAL A 315 -1.25 12.96 20.96
N ARG A 316 -2.03 12.36 21.87
CA ARG A 316 -3.32 12.91 22.31
C ARG A 316 -3.13 14.23 23.07
N GLU A 317 -2.10 14.31 23.91
CA GLU A 317 -1.67 15.52 24.62
C GLU A 317 -1.26 16.61 23.62
N GLU A 318 -0.44 16.27 22.61
CA GLU A 318 -0.06 17.21 21.53
C GLU A 318 -1.31 17.81 20.86
N TRP A 319 -2.30 16.98 20.51
CA TRP A 319 -3.53 17.46 19.88
C TRP A 319 -4.39 18.31 20.82
N ALA A 320 -4.44 17.96 22.11
CA ALA A 320 -5.18 18.73 23.11
C ALA A 320 -4.54 20.11 23.36
N ASP A 321 -3.21 20.18 23.38
CA ASP A 321 -2.45 21.43 23.51
C ASP A 321 -2.63 22.37 22.31
N GLU A 322 -2.96 21.81 21.13
CA GLU A 322 -3.38 22.57 19.94
C GLU A 322 -4.85 23.06 20.00
N GLY A 323 -5.52 22.90 21.14
CA GLY A 323 -6.88 23.39 21.37
C GLY A 323 -7.98 22.39 21.03
N LEU A 324 -7.68 21.09 20.97
CA LEU A 324 -8.63 20.00 20.75
C LEU A 324 -8.74 19.09 21.98
N PRO A 325 -9.26 19.60 23.12
CA PRO A 325 -9.26 18.89 24.40
C PRO A 325 -10.00 17.54 24.36
N PHE A 326 -10.91 17.34 23.40
CA PHE A 326 -11.59 16.07 23.16
C PHE A 326 -10.63 14.88 23.13
N PHE A 327 -9.45 15.00 22.53
CA PHE A 327 -8.54 13.86 22.41
C PHE A 327 -8.00 13.36 23.74
N THR A 328 -8.06 14.15 24.81
CA THR A 328 -7.71 13.74 26.18
C THR A 328 -8.93 13.51 27.07
N SER A 329 -10.14 13.62 26.52
CA SER A 329 -11.39 13.53 27.28
C SER A 329 -11.87 12.08 27.43
N ALA A 330 -12.74 11.86 28.42
CA ALA A 330 -13.37 10.56 28.64
C ALA A 330 -14.25 10.14 27.45
N GLU A 331 -14.87 11.10 26.76
CA GLU A 331 -15.69 10.84 25.58
C GLU A 331 -14.88 10.22 24.45
N PHE A 332 -13.63 10.63 24.24
CA PHE A 332 -12.77 10.01 23.24
C PHE A 332 -12.31 8.60 23.66
N ASP A 333 -12.03 8.39 24.96
CA ASP A 333 -11.75 7.04 25.48
C ASP A 333 -12.93 6.10 25.24
N GLU A 334 -14.15 6.56 25.48
CA GLU A 334 -15.36 5.78 25.20
C GLU A 334 -15.54 5.48 23.70
N CYS A 335 -15.18 6.42 22.81
CA CYS A 335 -15.20 6.19 21.36
C CYS A 335 -14.19 5.09 20.98
N LEU A 336 -12.98 5.15 21.53
CA LEU A 336 -11.94 4.15 21.32
C LEU A 336 -12.39 2.77 21.82
N ASP A 337 -13.00 2.70 23.00
CA ASP A 337 -13.46 1.44 23.60
C ASP A 337 -14.62 0.82 22.82
N ARG A 338 -15.63 1.61 22.40
CA ARG A 338 -16.73 1.12 21.56
C ARG A 338 -16.23 0.50 20.26
N VAL A 339 -15.30 1.18 19.58
CA VAL A 339 -14.70 0.69 18.32
C VAL A 339 -13.89 -0.58 18.58
N TRP A 340 -13.06 -0.58 19.63
CA TRP A 340 -12.21 -1.70 19.99
C TRP A 340 -13.02 -2.97 20.28
N GLU A 341 -14.06 -2.84 21.10
CA GLU A 341 -14.98 -3.92 21.47
C GLU A 341 -15.78 -4.41 20.27
N PHE A 342 -16.33 -3.50 19.45
CA PHE A 342 -17.12 -3.87 18.28
C PHE A 342 -16.29 -4.70 17.26
N GLN A 343 -15.03 -4.31 17.04
CA GLN A 343 -14.12 -5.05 16.17
C GLN A 343 -13.61 -6.36 16.80
N GLY A 344 -13.78 -6.52 18.12
CA GLY A 344 -13.17 -7.61 18.89
C GLY A 344 -11.66 -7.66 18.69
N ALA A 345 -11.03 -6.49 18.80
CA ALA A 345 -9.58 -6.34 18.68
C ALA A 345 -8.88 -7.01 19.88
N GLY A 346 -7.89 -7.86 19.61
CA GLY A 346 -7.19 -8.58 20.68
C GLY A 346 -6.02 -9.42 20.19
N THR A 347 -5.37 -10.12 21.11
CA THR A 347 -4.14 -10.89 20.86
C THR A 347 -4.27 -12.39 21.12
N ASP A 348 -5.38 -12.83 21.72
CA ASP A 348 -5.49 -14.17 22.33
C ASP A 348 -5.38 -15.32 21.32
N GLN A 349 -5.80 -15.10 20.08
CA GLN A 349 -5.79 -16.12 19.02
C GLN A 349 -4.65 -15.91 18.01
N ILE A 350 -3.62 -15.14 18.37
CA ILE A 350 -2.52 -14.88 17.46
C ILE A 350 -1.55 -16.06 17.47
N ARG A 351 -1.38 -16.66 16.29
CA ARG A 351 -0.23 -17.50 15.96
C ARG A 351 0.80 -16.70 15.16
N HIS A 352 1.94 -16.40 15.80
CA HIS A 352 3.03 -15.70 15.11
C HIS A 352 3.75 -16.62 14.12
N ASN A 353 3.89 -16.14 12.88
CA ASN A 353 4.81 -16.73 11.90
C ASN A 353 6.26 -16.30 12.19
N HIS A 354 7.20 -16.74 11.34
CA HIS A 354 8.64 -16.51 11.52
C HIS A 354 8.97 -15.01 11.68
N ARG A 355 8.53 -14.13 10.77
CA ARG A 355 8.87 -12.69 10.82
C ARG A 355 8.41 -12.00 12.11
N ASN A 356 7.24 -12.38 12.62
CA ASN A 356 6.68 -11.79 13.82
C ASN A 356 7.43 -12.28 15.06
N ARG A 357 7.86 -13.55 15.08
CA ARG A 357 8.74 -14.11 16.13
C ARG A 357 10.12 -13.48 16.13
N VAL A 358 10.71 -13.24 14.95
CA VAL A 358 12.01 -12.54 14.82
C VAL A 358 11.94 -11.17 15.50
N LEU A 359 10.89 -10.40 15.25
CA LEU A 359 10.72 -9.08 15.86
C LEU A 359 10.57 -9.16 17.38
N LEU A 360 9.75 -10.08 17.90
CA LEU A 360 9.53 -10.27 19.33
C LEU A 360 10.79 -10.76 20.05
N ASN A 361 11.35 -11.88 19.58
CA ASN A 361 12.46 -12.55 20.21
C ASN A 361 13.75 -11.75 20.07
N GLY A 362 14.02 -11.20 18.88
CA GLY A 362 15.22 -10.37 18.64
C GLY A 362 15.21 -9.10 19.48
N SER A 363 14.06 -8.44 19.63
CA SER A 363 13.93 -7.29 20.55
C SER A 363 14.21 -7.72 21.99
N SER A 364 13.62 -8.83 22.45
CA SER A 364 13.85 -9.34 23.80
C SER A 364 15.32 -9.68 24.08
N LYS A 365 16.03 -10.28 23.11
CA LYS A 365 17.46 -10.59 23.21
C LYS A 365 18.34 -9.35 23.36
N LEU A 366 17.95 -8.25 22.71
CA LEU A 366 18.63 -6.95 22.79
C LEU A 366 18.18 -6.12 24.01
N GLY A 367 17.26 -6.63 24.83
CA GLY A 367 16.70 -5.92 25.98
C GLY A 367 15.70 -4.83 25.60
N TRP A 368 15.16 -4.86 24.38
CA TRP A 368 14.16 -3.91 23.89
C TRP A 368 12.73 -4.39 24.12
N THR A 369 11.82 -3.43 24.24
CA THR A 369 10.39 -3.71 24.37
C THR A 369 9.79 -4.10 23.02
N ALA A 370 9.10 -5.23 22.96
CA ALA A 370 8.23 -5.62 21.84
C ALA A 370 6.98 -6.33 22.37
N ARG A 371 5.88 -6.26 21.62
CA ARG A 371 4.58 -6.78 22.05
C ARG A 371 3.83 -7.44 20.89
N PRO A 372 2.95 -8.42 21.16
CA PRO A 372 1.94 -8.82 20.19
C PRO A 372 1.09 -7.61 19.77
N ALA A 373 0.85 -7.46 18.47
CA ALA A 373 0.00 -6.43 17.92
C ALA A 373 -1.45 -6.92 17.89
N PRO A 374 -2.40 -6.26 18.58
CA PRO A 374 -3.81 -6.64 18.54
C PRO A 374 -4.36 -6.61 17.11
N VAL A 375 -5.28 -7.52 16.77
CA VAL A 375 -5.88 -7.64 15.44
C VAL A 375 -7.41 -7.67 15.49
N ASN A 376 -8.09 -7.08 14.50
CA ASN A 376 -9.57 -7.03 14.42
C ASN A 376 -10.21 -8.30 13.84
N THR A 377 -9.89 -9.47 14.40
CA THR A 377 -10.42 -10.76 13.90
C THR A 377 -11.63 -11.27 14.67
N GLY A 378 -12.12 -10.49 15.65
CA GLY A 378 -13.26 -10.88 16.48
C GLY A 378 -12.97 -12.09 17.37
N GLY A 379 -11.74 -12.19 17.90
CA GLY A 379 -11.33 -13.31 18.76
C GLY A 379 -11.19 -14.65 18.03
N ARG A 380 -10.86 -14.64 16.74
CA ARG A 380 -10.54 -15.85 15.94
C ARG A 380 -9.10 -15.80 15.44
N GLU A 381 -8.50 -16.97 15.26
CA GLU A 381 -7.21 -17.06 14.57
C GLU A 381 -7.38 -16.63 13.11
N HIS A 382 -6.42 -15.87 12.59
CA HIS A 382 -6.41 -15.42 11.20
C HIS A 382 -5.02 -15.60 10.59
N PHE A 383 -4.79 -16.76 9.97
CA PHE A 383 -3.48 -17.19 9.48
C PHE A 383 -3.41 -17.27 7.94
N CYS A 384 -3.75 -16.19 7.22
CA CYS A 384 -3.75 -16.21 5.74
C CYS A 384 -2.50 -15.59 5.08
N GLY A 385 -1.99 -14.47 5.60
CA GLY A 385 -0.87 -13.71 5.02
C GLY A 385 -1.18 -12.91 3.75
N GLN A 386 -2.43 -12.95 3.28
CA GLN A 386 -2.83 -12.40 1.97
C GLN A 386 -3.91 -11.32 2.07
N CYS A 387 -4.10 -10.68 3.24
CA CYS A 387 -5.11 -9.62 3.41
C CYS A 387 -4.94 -8.44 2.44
N HIS A 388 -3.73 -8.23 1.91
CA HIS A 388 -3.44 -7.24 0.88
C HIS A 388 -4.12 -7.55 -0.47
N LEU A 389 -4.56 -8.78 -0.69
CA LEU A 389 -5.30 -9.22 -1.87
C LEU A 389 -6.81 -9.33 -1.60
N GLY A 390 -7.26 -8.81 -0.45
CA GLY A 390 -8.61 -8.96 0.07
C GLY A 390 -8.78 -10.19 0.97
N CYS A 391 -9.70 -10.11 1.93
CA CYS A 391 -9.88 -11.15 2.94
C CYS A 391 -10.88 -12.24 2.48
N GLY A 392 -10.39 -13.33 1.91
CA GLY A 392 -11.22 -14.49 1.54
C GLY A 392 -11.90 -15.22 2.71
N LEU A 393 -11.35 -15.08 3.92
CA LEU A 393 -11.89 -15.73 5.12
C LEU A 393 -13.02 -14.93 5.77
N ALA A 394 -13.27 -13.69 5.36
CA ALA A 394 -14.25 -12.79 5.98
C ALA A 394 -14.14 -12.65 7.52
N GLU A 395 -12.94 -12.89 8.06
CA GLU A 395 -12.69 -12.85 9.51
C GLU A 395 -12.21 -11.49 9.98
N LYS A 396 -11.54 -10.74 9.09
CA LYS A 396 -11.06 -9.39 9.34
C LYS A 396 -12.25 -8.44 9.39
N ARG A 397 -12.59 -7.97 10.60
CA ARG A 397 -13.79 -7.17 10.91
C ARG A 397 -13.63 -5.69 10.52
N GLY A 398 -13.27 -5.46 9.25
CA GLY A 398 -13.28 -4.15 8.61
C GLY A 398 -14.70 -3.71 8.21
N PRO A 399 -14.85 -2.53 7.57
CA PRO A 399 -16.15 -1.94 7.29
C PRO A 399 -17.11 -2.84 6.50
N ALA A 400 -16.61 -3.49 5.44
CA ALA A 400 -17.40 -4.40 4.59
C ALA A 400 -17.80 -5.72 5.28
N VAL A 401 -17.19 -6.06 6.43
CA VAL A 401 -17.43 -7.35 7.11
C VAL A 401 -18.27 -7.17 8.38
N SER A 402 -18.19 -6.02 9.05
CA SER A 402 -18.87 -5.80 10.34
C SER A 402 -19.73 -4.54 10.39
N TRP A 403 -19.21 -3.39 9.98
CA TRP A 403 -19.90 -2.10 10.15
C TRP A 403 -21.05 -1.89 9.17
N LEU A 404 -20.78 -2.00 7.87
CA LEU A 404 -21.77 -1.82 6.82
C LEU A 404 -22.86 -2.91 6.84
N PRO A 405 -22.58 -4.18 7.17
CA PRO A 405 -23.64 -5.18 7.38
C PRO A 405 -24.60 -4.80 8.52
N ASP A 406 -24.12 -4.22 9.61
CA ASP A 406 -24.99 -3.78 10.71
C ASP A 406 -25.78 -2.52 10.32
N ALA A 407 -25.18 -1.60 9.56
CA ALA A 407 -25.90 -0.48 8.94
C ALA A 407 -27.02 -0.97 8.00
N ALA A 408 -26.75 -1.99 7.19
CA ALA A 408 -27.72 -2.60 6.29
C ALA A 408 -28.91 -3.20 7.05
N LYS A 409 -28.64 -3.94 8.12
CA LYS A 409 -29.69 -4.50 9.01
C LYS A 409 -30.53 -3.42 9.67
N ALA A 410 -29.95 -2.24 9.92
CA ALA A 410 -30.65 -1.07 10.43
C ALA A 410 -31.39 -0.26 9.35
N GLY A 411 -31.30 -0.64 8.06
CA GLY A 411 -32.05 -0.04 6.96
C GLY A 411 -31.27 0.98 6.11
N ALA A 412 -29.95 1.06 6.26
CA ALA A 412 -29.13 1.88 5.36
C ALA A 412 -29.17 1.34 3.92
N GLN A 413 -29.15 2.25 2.94
CA GLN A 413 -29.08 1.94 1.52
C GLN A 413 -27.66 2.15 0.99
N PHE A 414 -27.32 1.45 -0.10
CA PHE A 414 -25.96 1.44 -0.62
C PHE A 414 -25.94 1.64 -2.14
N MET A 415 -24.90 2.33 -2.62
CA MET A 415 -24.63 2.47 -4.04
C MET A 415 -23.11 2.37 -4.29
N GLU A 416 -22.70 1.27 -4.92
CA GLU A 416 -21.35 1.10 -5.45
C GLU A 416 -21.23 1.72 -6.85
N GLY A 417 -20.00 1.98 -7.31
CA GLY A 417 -19.76 2.56 -8.64
C GLY A 417 -20.19 4.01 -8.80
N PHE A 418 -20.44 4.75 -7.70
CA PHE A 418 -20.81 6.17 -7.73
C PHE A 418 -19.63 7.08 -7.44
N GLN A 419 -19.08 7.70 -8.49
CA GLN A 419 -18.06 8.73 -8.37
C GLN A 419 -18.74 10.06 -8.07
N VAL A 420 -18.57 10.55 -6.85
CA VAL A 420 -19.05 11.88 -6.45
C VAL A 420 -18.12 12.95 -7.03
N ASP A 421 -18.70 13.94 -7.70
CA ASP A 421 -17.96 15.05 -8.31
C ASP A 421 -17.86 16.25 -7.36
N LYS A 422 -18.99 16.62 -6.74
CA LYS A 422 -19.10 17.77 -5.85
C LYS A 422 -20.31 17.68 -4.90
N ILE A 423 -20.27 18.52 -3.87
CA ILE A 423 -21.34 18.82 -2.93
C ILE A 423 -22.19 19.94 -3.51
N LEU A 424 -23.50 19.85 -3.29
CA LEU A 424 -24.47 20.87 -3.68
C LEU A 424 -24.79 21.76 -2.47
N PHE A 425 -24.78 23.07 -2.69
CA PHE A 425 -25.12 24.08 -1.69
C PHE A 425 -26.46 24.74 -2.03
N ASP A 426 -27.15 25.22 -1.00
CA ASP A 426 -28.36 26.03 -1.14
C ASP A 426 -28.03 27.42 -1.72
N TYR A 427 -29.05 28.26 -1.93
CA TYR A 427 -28.90 29.61 -2.45
C TYR A 427 -28.03 30.53 -1.59
N ASP A 428 -27.80 30.20 -0.32
CA ASP A 428 -26.88 30.91 0.58
C ASP A 428 -25.39 30.61 0.29
N GLY A 429 -25.11 29.59 -0.53
CA GLY A 429 -23.76 29.14 -0.87
C GLY A 429 -22.99 28.48 0.28
N GLN A 430 -23.63 28.20 1.42
CA GLN A 430 -22.99 27.69 2.64
C GLN A 430 -23.66 26.44 3.18
N THR A 431 -24.96 26.28 3.02
CA THR A 431 -25.71 25.13 3.52
C THR A 431 -25.66 23.99 2.52
N ALA A 432 -25.02 22.88 2.87
CA ALA A 432 -25.01 21.69 2.03
C ALA A 432 -26.39 21.03 1.99
N ILE A 433 -26.85 20.68 0.78
CA ILE A 433 -28.18 20.11 0.50
C ILE A 433 -28.12 18.78 -0.25
N GLY A 434 -26.93 18.27 -0.54
CA GLY A 434 -26.77 17.02 -1.26
C GLY A 434 -25.45 16.91 -2.00
N ILE A 435 -25.39 15.97 -2.93
CA ILE A 435 -24.25 15.69 -3.79
C ILE A 435 -24.69 15.42 -5.23
N GLU A 436 -23.75 15.58 -6.16
CA GLU A 436 -23.89 15.25 -7.57
C GLU A 436 -22.69 14.42 -8.03
N GLY A 437 -22.91 13.49 -8.96
CA GLY A 437 -21.84 12.71 -9.58
C GLY A 437 -22.33 11.76 -10.67
N GLU A 438 -21.41 10.90 -11.14
CA GLU A 438 -21.68 9.85 -12.12
C GLU A 438 -21.71 8.47 -11.46
N TRP A 439 -22.81 7.74 -11.65
CA TRP A 439 -22.95 6.33 -11.29
C TRP A 439 -22.74 5.45 -12.52
N VAL A 440 -21.97 4.37 -12.33
CA VAL A 440 -21.73 3.37 -13.38
C VAL A 440 -22.13 1.99 -12.84
N SER A 441 -23.04 1.31 -13.56
CA SER A 441 -23.50 -0.03 -13.19
C SER A 441 -22.40 -1.09 -13.37
N ARG A 442 -22.63 -2.30 -12.87
CA ARG A 442 -21.96 -3.51 -13.40
C ARG A 442 -22.48 -3.87 -14.78
N ASP A 443 -21.75 -4.70 -15.51
CA ASP A 443 -22.24 -5.29 -16.75
C ASP A 443 -23.28 -6.39 -16.48
N SER A 444 -23.88 -6.96 -17.55
CA SER A 444 -24.92 -8.00 -17.41
C SER A 444 -24.43 -9.31 -16.78
N ALA A 445 -23.11 -9.52 -16.71
CA ALA A 445 -22.51 -10.69 -16.05
C ALA A 445 -22.20 -10.41 -14.56
N GLY A 446 -22.37 -9.17 -14.10
CA GLY A 446 -22.01 -8.74 -12.75
C GLY A 446 -20.54 -8.32 -12.61
N ASP A 447 -19.83 -8.15 -13.73
CA ASP A 447 -18.42 -7.77 -13.78
C ASP A 447 -18.26 -6.29 -14.19
N LEU A 448 -17.00 -5.85 -14.29
CA LEU A 448 -16.62 -4.48 -14.69
C LEU A 448 -15.96 -4.39 -16.06
N ASN A 449 -15.83 -5.52 -16.76
CA ASN A 449 -14.92 -5.65 -17.90
C ASN A 449 -15.53 -5.14 -19.20
N ASP A 450 -16.84 -5.21 -19.37
CA ASP A 450 -17.49 -4.70 -20.59
C ASP A 450 -17.87 -3.23 -20.43
N ALA A 451 -16.90 -2.32 -20.59
CA ALA A 451 -17.12 -0.89 -20.40
C ALA A 451 -18.21 -0.30 -21.31
N ASN A 452 -18.48 -0.91 -22.47
CA ASN A 452 -19.43 -0.40 -23.46
C ASN A 452 -20.89 -0.79 -23.15
N ASN A 453 -21.11 -1.86 -22.39
CA ASN A 453 -22.45 -2.35 -22.05
C ASN A 453 -22.87 -2.05 -20.60
N ARG A 454 -22.20 -1.08 -19.96
CA ARG A 454 -22.52 -0.62 -18.61
C ARG A 454 -23.34 0.66 -18.66
N ILE A 455 -24.33 0.75 -17.78
CA ILE A 455 -25.21 1.92 -17.69
C ILE A 455 -24.45 3.03 -16.95
N LYS A 456 -24.47 4.23 -17.51
CA LYS A 456 -23.97 5.45 -16.87
C LYS A 456 -25.13 6.38 -16.59
N ARG A 457 -25.18 6.95 -15.39
CA ARG A 457 -26.22 7.92 -14.99
C ARG A 457 -25.61 9.06 -14.20
N GLN A 458 -26.03 10.27 -14.51
CA GLN A 458 -25.88 11.39 -13.58
C GLN A 458 -26.87 11.21 -12.44
N VAL A 459 -26.39 11.35 -11.20
CA VAL A 459 -27.21 11.13 -9.99
C VAL A 459 -27.05 12.32 -9.06
N ILE A 460 -28.19 12.79 -8.54
CA ILE A 460 -28.28 13.83 -7.51
C ILE A 460 -28.87 13.20 -6.27
N VAL A 461 -28.12 13.19 -5.18
CA VAL A 461 -28.63 12.73 -3.87
C VAL A 461 -28.86 13.96 -3.00
N ARG A 462 -30.12 14.30 -2.73
CA ARG A 462 -30.51 15.36 -1.80
C ARG A 462 -30.52 14.83 -0.38
N ALA A 463 -29.88 15.54 0.53
CA ALA A 463 -29.73 15.12 1.92
C ALA A 463 -29.81 16.32 2.87
N LYS A 464 -30.31 16.09 4.09
CA LYS A 464 -30.30 17.10 5.16
C LYS A 464 -28.89 17.31 5.72
N LYS A 465 -28.07 16.26 5.68
CA LYS A 465 -26.67 16.26 6.14
C LYS A 465 -25.80 15.49 5.14
N VAL A 466 -24.60 16.02 4.87
CA VAL A 466 -23.60 15.40 4.00
C VAL A 466 -22.37 15.07 4.84
N ILE A 467 -21.95 13.81 4.82
CA ILE A 467 -20.72 13.35 5.49
C ILE A 467 -19.75 12.89 4.41
N LEU A 468 -18.59 13.54 4.34
CA LEU A 468 -17.49 13.16 3.47
C LEU A 468 -16.55 12.19 4.20
N ALA A 469 -16.39 10.99 3.65
CA ALA A 469 -15.55 9.92 4.18
C ALA A 469 -14.71 9.24 3.07
N ALA A 470 -14.25 10.05 2.11
CA ALA A 470 -13.54 9.60 0.90
C ALA A 470 -12.03 9.40 1.12
N GLY A 471 -11.54 9.63 2.34
CA GLY A 471 -10.15 9.47 2.73
C GLY A 471 -9.26 10.65 2.35
N SER A 472 -8.04 10.67 2.88
CA SER A 472 -7.13 11.82 2.82
C SER A 472 -6.67 12.22 1.42
N LEU A 473 -6.86 11.37 0.41
CA LEU A 473 -6.55 11.72 -0.97
C LEU A 473 -7.74 12.35 -1.70
N TRP A 474 -8.98 11.94 -1.42
CA TRP A 474 -10.16 12.36 -2.20
C TRP A 474 -11.05 13.36 -1.48
N SER A 475 -11.18 13.31 -0.16
CA SER A 475 -11.95 14.29 0.61
C SER A 475 -11.55 15.74 0.29
N PRO A 476 -10.26 16.13 0.29
CA PRO A 476 -9.89 17.50 -0.11
C PRO A 476 -10.21 17.83 -1.57
N ILE A 477 -10.21 16.84 -2.47
CA ILE A 477 -10.54 17.04 -3.90
C ILE A 477 -12.02 17.32 -4.08
N VAL A 478 -12.88 16.55 -3.42
CA VAL A 478 -14.34 16.78 -3.45
C VAL A 478 -14.66 18.16 -2.87
N LEU A 479 -14.04 18.56 -1.75
CA LEU A 479 -14.24 19.90 -1.18
C LEU A 479 -13.80 21.02 -2.15
N LYS A 480 -12.63 20.90 -2.77
CA LYS A 480 -12.13 21.87 -3.77
C LYS A 480 -13.07 21.95 -4.98
N ASN A 481 -13.51 20.82 -5.50
CA ASN A 481 -14.47 20.77 -6.63
C ASN A 481 -15.84 21.34 -6.28
N SER A 482 -16.18 21.37 -4.99
CA SER A 482 -17.42 21.95 -4.47
C SER A 482 -17.35 23.46 -4.24
N GLY A 483 -16.21 24.10 -4.55
CA GLY A 483 -16.02 25.54 -4.39
C GLY A 483 -15.58 25.99 -2.99
N ILE A 484 -15.18 25.06 -2.10
CA ILE A 484 -14.62 25.44 -0.80
C ILE A 484 -13.23 26.06 -1.00
N THR A 485 -13.08 27.32 -0.57
CA THR A 485 -11.87 28.13 -0.80
C THR A 485 -10.91 28.18 0.40
N ASN A 486 -11.18 27.41 1.47
CA ASN A 486 -10.30 27.36 2.63
C ASN A 486 -8.89 26.86 2.19
N PRO A 487 -7.82 27.63 2.43
CA PRO A 487 -6.47 27.29 1.97
C PRO A 487 -5.89 26.04 2.64
N ASN A 488 -6.42 25.63 3.79
CA ASN A 488 -6.01 24.41 4.49
C ASN A 488 -6.52 23.13 3.82
N VAL A 489 -7.47 23.21 2.89
CA VAL A 489 -7.99 22.02 2.19
C VAL A 489 -6.89 21.40 1.34
N GLY A 490 -6.53 20.16 1.67
CA GLY A 490 -5.46 19.41 1.04
C GLY A 490 -4.06 19.72 1.60
N ALA A 491 -3.89 20.69 2.51
CA ALA A 491 -2.63 20.88 3.22
C ALA A 491 -2.46 19.81 4.32
N ASN A 492 -1.34 19.81 5.07
CA ASN A 492 -1.17 18.97 6.26
C ASN A 492 -1.27 17.45 6.01
N LEU A 493 -0.81 16.97 4.85
CA LEU A 493 -0.74 15.53 4.57
C LEU A 493 0.38 14.89 5.40
N HIS A 494 0.02 13.92 6.23
CA HIS A 494 0.96 13.00 6.87
C HIS A 494 0.84 11.60 6.26
N LEU A 495 1.96 10.88 6.17
CA LEU A 495 2.03 9.59 5.49
C LEU A 495 2.51 8.43 6.37
N HIS A 496 3.12 8.66 7.52
CA HIS A 496 3.94 7.65 8.19
C HIS A 496 4.90 6.92 7.22
N PRO A 497 5.87 7.63 6.62
CA PRO A 497 6.75 7.06 5.61
C PRO A 497 7.64 5.97 6.25
N CYS A 498 7.88 4.89 5.50
CA CYS A 498 8.73 3.80 5.97
C CYS A 498 9.85 3.41 5.00
N ASN A 499 10.98 2.99 5.58
CA ASN A 499 12.01 2.22 4.89
C ASN A 499 11.93 0.74 5.28
N PHE A 500 12.48 -0.11 4.43
CA PHE A 500 12.36 -1.56 4.52
C PHE A 500 13.71 -2.22 4.84
N VAL A 501 13.65 -3.28 5.63
CA VAL A 501 14.77 -4.21 5.84
C VAL A 501 14.31 -5.60 5.46
N THR A 502 15.06 -6.26 4.58
CA THR A 502 14.90 -7.69 4.27
C THR A 502 16.04 -8.48 4.87
N ALA A 503 15.77 -9.72 5.28
CA ALA A 503 16.81 -10.63 5.74
C ALA A 503 16.48 -12.08 5.36
N VAL A 504 17.51 -12.92 5.29
CA VAL A 504 17.42 -14.32 4.83
C VAL A 504 17.94 -15.27 5.89
N TRP A 505 17.27 -16.41 6.05
CA TRP A 505 17.62 -17.52 6.94
C TRP A 505 17.96 -18.79 6.17
N LYS A 506 18.65 -19.74 6.80
CA LYS A 506 18.92 -21.04 6.16
C LYS A 506 17.67 -21.92 6.15
N GLU A 507 16.90 -21.86 7.22
CA GLU A 507 15.61 -22.53 7.34
C GLU A 507 14.55 -21.88 6.44
N GLU A 508 13.59 -22.68 5.99
CA GLU A 508 12.43 -22.16 5.27
C GLU A 508 11.56 -21.31 6.19
N THR A 509 11.12 -20.15 5.69
CA THR A 509 10.27 -19.24 6.46
C THR A 509 8.86 -19.10 5.89
N ILE A 510 8.66 -19.46 4.61
CA ILE A 510 7.40 -19.35 3.84
C ILE A 510 6.70 -18.01 4.15
N PRO A 511 7.30 -16.89 3.76
CA PRO A 511 6.99 -15.61 4.37
C PRO A 511 5.59 -15.08 4.06
N TRP A 512 4.96 -15.53 3.00
CA TRP A 512 3.61 -15.11 2.61
C TRP A 512 2.50 -15.80 3.41
N GLU A 513 2.81 -16.70 4.35
CA GLU A 513 1.84 -17.35 5.23
C GLU A 513 1.78 -16.70 6.63
N GLY A 514 0.62 -16.78 7.26
CA GLY A 514 0.38 -16.25 8.61
C GLY A 514 0.15 -14.75 8.70
N GLY A 515 -0.26 -14.27 9.88
CA GLY A 515 -0.65 -12.87 10.08
C GLY A 515 0.43 -11.86 9.61
N ILE A 516 0.00 -10.82 8.89
CA ILE A 516 0.91 -9.81 8.32
C ILE A 516 1.63 -9.05 9.43
N ILE A 517 0.88 -8.24 10.19
CA ILE A 517 1.34 -7.56 11.40
C ILE A 517 0.67 -8.20 12.61
N THR A 518 1.44 -8.97 13.37
CA THR A 518 1.00 -9.53 14.66
C THR A 518 1.97 -9.22 15.80
N SER A 519 3.06 -8.51 15.52
CA SER A 519 3.98 -7.99 16.52
C SER A 519 4.54 -6.64 16.09
N TYR A 520 4.93 -5.84 17.07
CA TYR A 520 5.57 -4.54 16.88
C TYR A 520 6.58 -4.26 18.00
N CYS A 521 7.55 -3.38 17.73
CA CYS A 521 8.51 -2.87 18.72
C CYS A 521 8.34 -1.35 18.85
N PRO A 522 7.80 -0.85 20.00
CA PRO A 522 7.64 0.58 20.25
C PRO A 522 8.87 1.24 20.90
N GLN A 523 9.98 0.52 21.04
CA GLN A 523 11.18 1.01 21.75
C GLN A 523 11.71 2.35 21.20
N PHE A 524 11.42 2.64 19.93
CA PHE A 524 11.92 3.80 19.19
C PHE A 524 10.81 4.81 18.85
N ASP A 525 9.62 4.72 19.45
CA ASP A 525 8.49 5.62 19.17
C ASP A 525 8.78 7.09 19.51
N ASN A 526 9.63 7.33 20.51
CA ASN A 526 9.94 8.65 21.06
C ASN A 526 11.44 8.77 21.33
N VAL A 527 12.25 8.70 20.27
CA VAL A 527 13.72 8.67 20.37
C VAL A 527 14.32 10.03 20.75
N ASP A 528 13.61 11.12 20.47
CA ASP A 528 14.07 12.48 20.78
C ASP A 528 13.45 13.09 22.04
N GLY A 529 12.57 12.35 22.72
CA GLY A 529 11.84 12.80 23.90
C GLY A 529 10.66 13.73 23.62
N SER A 530 10.41 14.11 22.36
CA SER A 530 9.36 15.06 21.94
C SER A 530 8.14 14.38 21.31
N GLY A 531 8.03 13.06 21.43
CA GLY A 531 6.95 12.26 20.86
C GLY A 531 7.19 11.85 19.40
N TYR A 532 8.42 11.98 18.88
CA TYR A 532 8.74 11.64 17.50
C TYR A 532 9.81 10.53 17.41
N GLY A 533 9.65 9.67 16.41
CA GLY A 533 10.48 8.49 16.27
C GLY A 533 9.94 7.50 15.24
N THR A 534 10.32 6.24 15.40
CA THR A 534 9.92 5.15 14.52
C THR A 534 9.42 3.93 15.27
N LYS A 535 8.38 3.30 14.72
CA LYS A 535 7.88 2.00 15.17
C LYS A 535 8.39 0.92 14.24
N LEU A 536 8.87 -0.19 14.82
CA LEU A 536 9.29 -1.34 14.02
C LEU A 536 8.11 -2.30 13.89
N GLU A 537 7.76 -2.63 12.65
CA GLU A 537 6.66 -3.54 12.34
C GLU A 537 7.10 -4.57 11.31
N THR A 538 6.40 -5.70 11.30
CA THR A 538 6.45 -6.64 10.18
C THR A 538 5.68 -6.08 8.98
N THR A 539 5.88 -6.63 7.78
CA THR A 539 5.16 -6.19 6.58
C THR A 539 4.66 -7.35 5.71
N CYS A 540 3.87 -7.02 4.70
CA CYS A 540 3.32 -7.97 3.74
C CYS A 540 4.41 -8.57 2.85
N MET A 541 4.35 -9.89 2.68
CA MET A 541 5.30 -10.67 1.89
C MET A 541 4.66 -11.27 0.63
N VAL A 542 3.54 -10.70 0.19
CA VAL A 542 3.08 -10.91 -1.19
C VAL A 542 4.19 -10.40 -2.13
N PRO A 543 4.61 -11.15 -3.16
CA PRO A 543 5.83 -10.88 -3.89
C PRO A 543 5.97 -9.43 -4.38
N PHE A 544 4.93 -8.88 -5.03
CA PHE A 544 5.02 -7.51 -5.57
C PHE A 544 5.17 -6.44 -4.48
N THR A 545 4.67 -6.66 -3.25
CA THR A 545 4.70 -5.63 -2.20
C THR A 545 6.12 -5.39 -1.71
N ILE A 546 6.94 -6.45 -1.61
CA ILE A 546 8.32 -6.34 -1.13
C ILE A 546 9.32 -6.20 -2.27
N LEU A 547 9.16 -6.93 -3.38
CA LEU A 547 10.13 -6.90 -4.48
C LEU A 547 10.11 -5.58 -5.25
N SER A 548 8.97 -4.88 -5.32
CA SER A 548 8.91 -3.53 -5.92
C SER A 548 9.70 -2.47 -5.14
N GLN A 549 10.02 -2.73 -3.87
CA GLN A 549 10.82 -1.86 -3.01
C GLN A 549 12.32 -2.19 -3.07
N ALA A 550 12.71 -3.29 -3.72
CA ALA A 550 14.09 -3.74 -3.74
C ALA A 550 15.02 -2.75 -4.45
N SER A 551 16.19 -2.52 -3.86
CA SER A 551 17.26 -1.76 -4.51
C SER A 551 17.85 -2.58 -5.67
N TRP A 552 17.97 -1.96 -6.84
CA TRP A 552 18.55 -2.60 -8.03
C TRP A 552 20.02 -2.21 -8.19
N THR A 553 20.89 -3.23 -8.26
CA THR A 553 22.33 -3.07 -8.55
C THR A 553 22.70 -3.68 -9.91
N SER A 554 22.11 -4.82 -10.24
CA SER A 554 22.28 -5.51 -11.53
C SER A 554 21.12 -6.47 -11.77
N GLY A 555 20.95 -6.91 -13.01
CA GLY A 555 20.00 -7.97 -13.35
C GLY A 555 20.31 -9.30 -12.65
N LEU A 556 21.60 -9.62 -12.50
CA LEU A 556 22.03 -10.81 -11.75
C LEU A 556 21.65 -10.71 -10.27
N ASP A 557 22.03 -9.61 -9.60
CA ASP A 557 21.69 -9.41 -8.19
C ASP A 557 20.17 -9.44 -7.95
N ALA A 558 19.39 -8.79 -8.83
CA ALA A 558 17.94 -8.81 -8.76
C ALA A 558 17.37 -10.23 -8.79
N LYS A 559 17.80 -11.05 -9.78
CA LYS A 559 17.35 -12.43 -9.89
C LYS A 559 17.79 -13.27 -8.70
N LEU A 560 19.03 -13.13 -8.24
CA LEU A 560 19.54 -13.86 -7.07
C LEU A 560 18.85 -13.45 -5.77
N HIS A 561 18.44 -12.21 -5.63
CA HIS A 561 17.64 -11.76 -4.50
C HIS A 561 16.25 -12.41 -4.54
N MET A 562 15.59 -12.45 -5.70
CA MET A 562 14.29 -13.09 -5.90
C MET A 562 14.32 -14.60 -5.62
N THR A 563 15.43 -15.29 -5.91
CA THR A 563 15.51 -16.74 -5.63
C THR A 563 15.37 -17.03 -4.13
N LYS A 564 15.76 -16.09 -3.26
CA LYS A 564 15.75 -16.24 -1.79
C LYS A 564 14.36 -16.04 -1.17
N LEU A 565 13.33 -15.71 -1.95
CA LEU A 565 12.04 -15.27 -1.42
C LEU A 565 11.43 -16.24 -0.40
N ARG A 566 11.56 -17.56 -0.58
CA ARG A 566 11.04 -18.60 0.34
C ARG A 566 11.67 -18.57 1.75
N HIS A 567 12.86 -17.98 1.87
CA HIS A 567 13.67 -17.87 3.08
C HIS A 567 13.81 -16.42 3.57
N MET A 568 13.19 -15.47 2.87
CA MET A 568 13.34 -14.05 3.10
C MET A 568 12.16 -13.51 3.91
N ASN A 569 12.43 -12.68 4.90
CA ASN A 569 11.40 -11.93 5.63
C ASN A 569 11.69 -10.43 5.52
N ALA A 570 10.67 -9.60 5.77
CA ALA A 570 10.79 -8.15 5.73
C ALA A 570 10.07 -7.45 6.88
N TRP A 571 10.61 -6.28 7.21
CA TRP A 571 10.12 -5.36 8.24
C TRP A 571 10.20 -3.93 7.74
N ILE A 572 9.47 -3.05 8.42
CA ILE A 572 9.47 -1.62 8.18
C ILE A 572 9.91 -0.85 9.42
N SER A 573 10.68 0.20 9.19
CA SER A 573 10.85 1.30 10.14
C SER A 573 9.81 2.36 9.78
N LEU A 574 8.67 2.35 10.46
CA LEU A 574 7.54 3.25 10.23
C LEU A 574 7.78 4.54 11.03
N THR A 575 7.88 5.69 10.38
CA THR A 575 8.21 6.96 11.06
C THR A 575 6.93 7.72 11.39
N ARG A 576 6.82 8.29 12.59
CA ARG A 576 5.83 9.33 12.86
C ARG A 576 6.38 10.62 12.24
N ASP A 577 5.88 11.01 11.08
CA ASP A 577 6.38 12.16 10.35
C ASP A 577 5.91 13.47 10.98
N ARG A 578 6.85 14.36 11.26
CA ARG A 578 6.58 15.71 11.79
C ARG A 578 6.18 16.67 10.68
N ASP A 579 6.90 16.63 9.56
CA ASP A 579 6.74 17.61 8.50
C ASP A 579 5.72 17.11 7.47
N ALA A 580 4.72 17.94 7.18
CA ALA A 580 3.60 17.57 6.35
C ALA A 580 3.81 17.91 4.86
N GLY A 581 3.05 17.22 4.01
CA GLY A 581 2.91 17.52 2.58
C GLY A 581 1.53 18.09 2.24
N SER A 582 1.11 17.92 0.98
CA SER A 582 -0.20 18.33 0.50
C SER A 582 -0.77 17.42 -0.59
N VAL A 583 -2.08 17.55 -0.81
CA VAL A 583 -2.87 16.93 -1.88
C VAL A 583 -3.61 18.00 -2.66
N PHE A 584 -3.51 17.94 -3.98
CA PHE A 584 -4.14 18.90 -4.89
C PHE A 584 -4.66 18.20 -6.15
N PRO A 585 -5.67 18.75 -6.83
CA PRO A 585 -6.19 18.15 -8.05
C PRO A 585 -5.19 18.33 -9.20
N ASP A 586 -5.01 17.28 -9.99
CA ASP A 586 -4.33 17.35 -11.27
C ASP A 586 -5.08 18.31 -12.20
N PRO A 587 -4.42 19.29 -12.82
CA PRO A 587 -5.09 20.32 -13.61
C PRO A 587 -5.76 19.79 -14.90
N THR A 588 -5.43 18.57 -15.34
CA THR A 588 -6.00 17.97 -16.56
C THR A 588 -7.10 16.96 -16.23
N THR A 589 -6.87 16.12 -15.24
CA THR A 589 -7.74 14.97 -14.93
C THR A 589 -8.60 15.17 -13.68
N GLY A 590 -8.31 16.18 -12.85
CA GLY A 590 -8.98 16.42 -11.57
C GLY A 590 -8.65 15.38 -10.48
N ARG A 591 -7.86 14.35 -10.79
CA ARG A 591 -7.46 13.30 -9.83
C ARG A 591 -6.48 13.85 -8.79
N PRO A 592 -6.38 13.26 -7.59
CA PRO A 592 -5.42 13.70 -6.60
C PRO A 592 -3.97 13.63 -7.13
N ARG A 593 -3.14 14.56 -6.69
CA ARG A 593 -1.66 14.54 -6.77
C ARG A 593 -1.11 14.75 -5.37
N ILE A 594 0.05 14.16 -5.09
CA ILE A 594 0.64 14.13 -3.76
C ILE A 594 1.98 14.86 -3.80
N ASP A 595 2.09 15.97 -3.08
CA ASP A 595 3.36 16.65 -2.82
C ASP A 595 3.81 16.33 -1.40
N TYR A 596 4.84 15.50 -1.27
CA TYR A 596 5.37 15.07 0.02
C TYR A 596 6.80 14.58 -0.15
N THR A 597 7.67 14.99 0.76
CA THR A 597 9.07 14.53 0.81
C THR A 597 9.45 14.30 2.27
N PRO A 598 9.89 13.08 2.66
CA PRO A 598 10.39 12.82 4.01
C PRO A 598 11.49 13.82 4.38
N SER A 599 11.31 14.56 5.49
CA SER A 599 12.25 15.60 5.90
C SER A 599 13.54 15.01 6.49
N ASP A 600 14.59 15.81 6.57
CA ASP A 600 15.85 15.36 7.20
C ASP A 600 15.67 14.94 8.67
N TYR A 601 14.71 15.53 9.36
CA TYR A 601 14.34 15.17 10.73
C TYR A 601 13.69 13.78 10.78
N ASP A 602 12.67 13.54 9.97
CA ASP A 602 11.97 12.25 9.93
C ASP A 602 12.92 11.13 9.48
N ARG A 603 13.74 11.43 8.46
CA ARG A 603 14.75 10.52 7.92
C ARG A 603 15.76 10.05 8.98
N ALA A 604 16.19 10.94 9.86
CA ALA A 604 17.13 10.62 10.93
C ALA A 604 16.54 9.62 11.94
N HIS A 605 15.23 9.71 12.21
CA HIS A 605 14.53 8.74 13.04
C HIS A 605 14.34 7.39 12.35
N THR A 606 13.98 7.39 11.06
CA THR A 606 13.83 6.15 10.30
C THR A 606 15.12 5.34 10.23
N ILE A 607 16.28 5.99 10.06
CA ILE A 607 17.56 5.27 10.00
C ILE A 607 17.85 4.53 11.31
N GLN A 608 17.50 5.09 12.47
CA GLN A 608 17.65 4.38 13.75
C GLN A 608 16.83 3.08 13.79
N GLY A 609 15.62 3.08 13.21
CA GLY A 609 14.81 1.87 13.13
C GLY A 609 15.33 0.85 12.11
N VAL A 610 15.91 1.31 11.00
CA VAL A 610 16.63 0.44 10.05
C VAL A 610 17.80 -0.28 10.73
N GLU A 611 18.59 0.46 11.51
CA GLU A 611 19.69 -0.11 12.30
C GLU A 611 19.19 -1.12 13.34
N ALA A 612 18.11 -0.78 14.05
CA ALA A 612 17.51 -1.65 15.05
C ALA A 612 17.00 -2.96 14.43
N LEU A 613 16.33 -2.89 13.27
CA LEU A 613 15.89 -4.07 12.51
C LEU A 613 17.08 -4.93 12.06
N ALA A 614 18.17 -4.31 11.61
CA ALA A 614 19.37 -5.05 11.24
C ALA A 614 19.98 -5.80 12.44
N LYS A 615 20.04 -5.16 13.62
CA LYS A 615 20.48 -5.81 14.87
C LYS A 615 19.58 -6.96 15.26
N ILE A 616 18.25 -6.79 15.18
CA ILE A 616 17.26 -7.85 15.41
C ILE A 616 17.48 -9.04 14.49
N CYS A 617 17.66 -8.79 13.19
CA CYS A 617 17.93 -9.85 12.21
C CYS A 617 19.24 -10.58 12.52
N TYR A 618 20.29 -9.84 12.90
CA TYR A 618 21.57 -10.42 13.27
C TYR A 618 21.44 -11.39 14.46
N VAL A 619 20.84 -10.95 15.57
CA VAL A 619 20.74 -11.76 16.80
C VAL A 619 19.70 -12.88 16.73
N THR A 620 18.95 -12.94 15.64
CA THR A 620 17.99 -14.02 15.34
C THR A 620 18.50 -14.94 14.22
N GLY A 621 19.76 -14.80 13.83
CA GLY A 621 20.46 -15.80 13.04
C GLY A 621 20.41 -15.58 11.53
N ALA A 622 19.99 -14.41 11.06
CA ALA A 622 20.02 -14.08 9.63
C ALA A 622 21.43 -14.29 9.06
N VAL A 623 21.49 -14.87 7.86
CA VAL A 623 22.73 -15.09 7.09
C VAL A 623 23.00 -13.95 6.12
N GLU A 624 21.96 -13.22 5.73
CA GLU A 624 22.04 -12.03 4.90
C GLU A 624 21.06 -10.98 5.42
N ILE A 625 21.49 -9.73 5.51
CA ILE A 625 20.67 -8.58 5.93
C ILE A 625 20.82 -7.48 4.89
N ARG A 626 19.70 -7.04 4.33
CA ARG A 626 19.63 -6.04 3.26
C ARG A 626 18.57 -4.98 3.60
N PRO A 627 18.98 -3.86 4.23
CA PRO A 627 18.23 -2.62 4.16
C PRO A 627 18.08 -2.22 2.70
N LEU A 628 16.89 -1.83 2.27
CA LEU A 628 16.63 -1.47 0.88
C LEU A 628 17.09 -0.02 0.63
N LEU A 629 18.38 0.23 0.82
CA LEU A 629 19.03 1.54 0.65
C LEU A 629 19.92 1.53 -0.60
N LYS A 630 19.87 2.63 -1.36
CA LYS A 630 20.61 2.75 -2.63
C LYS A 630 22.11 2.56 -2.42
N GLY A 631 22.70 1.64 -3.18
CA GLY A 631 24.16 1.44 -3.22
C GLY A 631 24.75 0.76 -1.97
N LEU A 632 23.90 0.31 -1.04
CA LEU A 632 24.33 -0.46 0.11
C LEU A 632 24.43 -1.94 -0.26
N GLU A 633 25.63 -2.51 -0.13
CA GLU A 633 25.81 -3.96 -0.21
C GLU A 633 25.22 -4.65 1.02
N PRO A 634 24.62 -5.85 0.87
CA PRO A 634 24.05 -6.57 2.01
C PRO A 634 25.13 -7.00 3.00
N PHE A 635 24.78 -7.06 4.29
CA PHE A 635 25.61 -7.76 5.25
C PHE A 635 25.48 -9.26 5.03
N VAL A 636 26.59 -9.94 4.75
CA VAL A 636 26.64 -11.41 4.64
C VAL A 636 27.44 -11.96 5.81
N ARG A 637 26.77 -12.76 6.65
CA ARG A 637 27.39 -13.40 7.81
C ARG A 637 28.45 -14.39 7.36
N LYS A 638 29.64 -14.30 7.94
CA LYS A 638 30.72 -15.28 7.72
C LYS A 638 30.73 -16.31 8.85
N GLY A 639 30.83 -17.60 8.49
CA GLY A 639 30.92 -18.70 9.46
C GLY A 639 29.56 -19.22 9.96
N GLU A 640 29.62 -20.07 10.99
CA GLU A 640 28.42 -20.64 11.61
C GLU A 640 27.73 -19.65 12.55
N THR A 641 26.40 -19.71 12.58
CA THR A 641 25.59 -18.92 13.51
C THR A 641 25.71 -19.51 14.91
N SER A 642 26.17 -18.71 15.88
CA SER A 642 26.19 -19.10 17.30
C SER A 642 24.80 -19.60 17.73
N SER A 643 24.76 -20.63 18.59
CA SER A 643 23.49 -21.18 19.09
C SER A 643 22.68 -20.14 19.88
N GLU A 644 23.33 -19.12 20.45
CA GLU A 644 22.68 -17.98 21.11
C GLU A 644 21.91 -17.09 20.13
N HIS A 645 22.25 -17.12 18.83
CA HIS A 645 21.55 -16.38 17.79
C HIS A 645 20.42 -17.18 17.15
N SER A 646 20.19 -18.45 17.52
CA SER A 646 19.01 -19.21 17.09
C SER A 646 17.72 -18.46 17.46
N LEU A 647 16.72 -18.42 16.57
CA LEU A 647 15.48 -17.68 16.81
C LEU A 647 14.78 -18.06 18.14
N ASP A 648 14.89 -19.34 18.54
CA ASP A 648 14.26 -19.89 19.75
C ASP A 648 15.14 -19.85 21.01
N SER A 649 16.39 -19.40 20.89
CA SER A 649 17.23 -19.25 22.08
C SER A 649 16.67 -18.18 23.00
N LYS A 650 16.84 -18.40 24.30
CA LYS A 650 16.42 -17.48 25.36
C LYS A 650 17.65 -16.82 25.98
N GLY A 651 17.43 -15.63 26.52
CA GLY A 651 18.46 -14.86 27.21
C GLY A 651 18.91 -13.66 26.40
N SER A 652 19.47 -12.68 27.10
CA SER A 652 20.03 -11.49 26.47
C SER A 652 21.34 -11.82 25.78
N VAL A 653 21.57 -11.15 24.65
CA VAL A 653 22.84 -11.18 23.93
C VAL A 653 23.41 -9.76 23.87
N ALA A 654 24.72 -9.65 23.76
CA ALA A 654 25.35 -8.35 23.58
C ALA A 654 25.01 -7.76 22.21
N ASP A 655 24.98 -6.43 22.12
CA ASP A 655 24.70 -5.73 20.85
C ASP A 655 25.76 -6.15 19.80
N PRO A 656 25.35 -6.62 18.62
CA PRO A 656 26.28 -7.06 17.58
C PRO A 656 27.20 -5.95 17.08
N GLU A 657 26.82 -4.67 17.21
CA GLU A 657 27.71 -3.55 16.93
C GLU A 657 28.92 -3.49 17.87
N THR A 658 28.80 -4.06 19.07
CA THR A 658 29.90 -4.10 20.06
C THR A 658 30.70 -5.40 20.04
N THR A 659 30.17 -6.46 19.41
CA THR A 659 30.76 -7.81 19.44
C THR A 659 31.25 -8.32 18.10
N ASP A 660 30.74 -7.81 16.98
CA ASP A 660 31.20 -8.15 15.63
C ASP A 660 31.70 -6.88 14.91
N PRO A 661 33.03 -6.67 14.82
CA PRO A 661 33.61 -5.53 14.12
C PRO A 661 33.21 -5.41 12.65
N ALA A 662 32.93 -6.53 11.96
CA ALA A 662 32.49 -6.49 10.58
C ALA A 662 31.05 -5.98 10.47
N PHE A 663 30.17 -6.42 11.37
CA PHE A 663 28.81 -5.90 11.46
C PHE A 663 28.80 -4.42 11.85
N ALA A 664 29.62 -4.02 12.83
CA ALA A 664 29.75 -2.63 13.26
C ALA A 664 30.23 -1.72 12.11
N SER A 665 31.24 -2.15 11.35
CA SER A 665 31.72 -1.42 10.18
C SER A 665 30.65 -1.30 9.11
N TRP A 666 29.88 -2.36 8.85
CA TRP A 666 28.78 -2.32 7.89
C TRP A 666 27.65 -1.39 8.35
N LEU A 667 27.33 -1.38 9.65
CA LEU A 667 26.33 -0.48 10.21
C LEU A 667 26.75 1.00 10.10
N SER A 668 28.05 1.30 10.19
CA SER A 668 28.57 2.64 9.85
C SER A 668 28.25 3.02 8.40
N THR A 669 28.44 2.10 7.45
CA THR A 669 28.08 2.32 6.04
C THR A 669 26.57 2.54 5.86
N VAL A 670 25.72 1.86 6.62
CA VAL A 670 24.26 2.10 6.61
C VAL A 670 23.95 3.56 6.95
N ARG A 671 24.59 4.11 7.99
CA ARG A 671 24.44 5.50 8.41
C ARG A 671 24.94 6.50 7.36
N GLU A 672 26.07 6.18 6.73
CA GLU A 672 26.69 7.02 5.69
C GLU A 672 25.86 7.08 4.40
N VAL A 673 25.32 5.94 3.95
CA VAL A 673 24.45 5.87 2.77
C VAL A 673 23.14 6.60 3.03
N GLY A 674 22.54 6.37 4.20
CA GLY A 674 21.27 6.96 4.60
C GLY A 674 20.11 6.61 3.66
N ASN A 675 19.03 7.38 3.78
CA ASN A 675 17.74 7.13 3.15
C ASN A 675 17.19 8.34 2.38
N LYS A 676 18.04 9.07 1.67
CA LYS A 676 17.64 10.32 1.01
C LYS A 676 16.65 10.07 -0.16
N PRO A 677 15.49 10.75 -0.20
CA PRO A 677 14.64 10.76 -1.38
C PRO A 677 15.28 11.61 -2.50
N PRO A 678 14.94 11.36 -3.78
CA PRO A 678 14.03 10.33 -4.25
C PRO A 678 14.69 8.97 -4.43
N THR A 679 15.93 8.79 -3.99
CA THR A 679 16.72 7.61 -4.32
C THR A 679 16.46 6.41 -3.42
N ALA A 680 16.23 6.62 -2.13
CA ALA A 680 15.79 5.58 -1.23
C ALA A 680 14.31 5.24 -1.51
N PRO A 681 13.91 3.97 -1.46
CA PRO A 681 12.51 3.57 -1.52
C PRO A 681 11.82 3.94 -0.20
N TRP A 682 10.78 4.77 -0.32
CA TRP A 682 9.83 5.07 0.74
C TRP A 682 8.46 4.58 0.32
N SER A 683 7.71 4.03 1.27
CA SER A 683 6.32 3.66 1.04
C SER A 683 5.44 4.11 2.20
N SER A 684 4.15 4.28 1.92
CA SER A 684 3.13 4.57 2.93
C SER A 684 1.80 3.90 2.59
N ALA A 685 1.09 3.48 3.63
CA ALA A 685 -0.33 3.10 3.57
C ALA A 685 -1.20 3.91 4.55
N HIS A 686 -0.65 4.99 5.14
CA HIS A 686 -1.30 5.75 6.21
C HIS A 686 -1.45 7.23 5.81
N GLN A 687 -2.38 7.54 4.91
CA GLN A 687 -2.64 8.92 4.50
C GLN A 687 -3.54 9.63 5.52
N MET A 688 -3.12 10.78 6.06
CA MET A 688 -3.84 11.50 7.12
C MET A 688 -3.78 13.03 6.95
N GLY A 689 -4.70 13.75 7.59
CA GLY A 689 -4.55 15.19 7.90
C GLY A 689 -4.95 16.21 6.84
N THR A 690 -5.38 15.79 5.63
CA THR A 690 -5.66 16.71 4.52
C THR A 690 -6.93 17.56 4.61
N CYS A 691 -7.78 17.28 5.60
CA CYS A 691 -8.91 18.10 6.02
C CYS A 691 -8.79 18.33 7.54
N ARG A 692 -7.60 18.75 7.99
CA ARG A 692 -7.18 18.88 9.39
C ARG A 692 -8.30 19.41 10.30
N MET A 693 -8.53 18.72 11.41
CA MET A 693 -9.33 19.22 12.53
C MET A 693 -8.55 20.29 13.30
N SER A 694 -9.20 21.39 13.64
CA SER A 694 -8.58 22.54 14.29
C SER A 694 -9.53 23.24 15.26
N ALA A 695 -8.96 24.00 16.20
CA ALA A 695 -9.72 24.86 17.11
C ALA A 695 -10.34 26.08 16.40
N SER A 696 -9.75 26.52 15.29
CA SER A 696 -10.17 27.69 14.52
C SER A 696 -10.19 27.44 13.01
N SER A 697 -10.98 28.24 12.27
CA SER A 697 -11.09 28.12 10.80
C SER A 697 -9.80 28.46 10.05
N ASP A 698 -8.91 29.23 10.66
CA ASP A 698 -7.68 29.69 10.01
C ASP A 698 -6.58 28.61 10.05
N GLU A 699 -6.70 27.63 10.94
CA GLU A 699 -5.69 26.60 11.21
C GLU A 699 -6.05 25.21 10.65
N GLY A 700 -7.25 25.04 10.11
CA GLY A 700 -7.71 23.75 9.60
C GLY A 700 -8.97 23.84 8.75
N VAL A 701 -9.59 22.69 8.51
CA VAL A 701 -10.73 22.52 7.59
C VAL A 701 -12.02 22.18 8.33
N VAL A 702 -11.91 21.44 9.43
CA VAL A 702 -13.06 21.07 10.25
C VAL A 702 -12.89 21.45 11.72
N ASP A 703 -14.01 21.67 12.40
CA ASP A 703 -14.03 21.81 13.86
C ASP A 703 -13.90 20.46 14.57
N GLU A 704 -13.83 20.46 15.91
CA GLU A 704 -13.74 19.26 16.77
C GLU A 704 -14.94 18.28 16.60
N LYS A 705 -16.02 18.72 15.96
CA LYS A 705 -17.21 17.91 15.64
C LYS A 705 -17.23 17.45 14.17
N GLY A 706 -16.14 17.68 13.45
CA GLY A 706 -15.99 17.33 12.04
C GLY A 706 -16.76 18.23 11.08
N ARG A 707 -17.35 19.34 11.52
CA ARG A 707 -18.08 20.27 10.64
C ARG A 707 -17.10 21.08 9.82
N VAL A 708 -17.33 21.18 8.51
CA VAL A 708 -16.48 22.00 7.63
C VAL A 708 -16.70 23.49 7.95
N TRP A 709 -15.61 24.19 8.28
CA TRP A 709 -15.66 25.61 8.63
C TRP A 709 -16.32 26.44 7.53
N GLY A 710 -17.19 27.36 7.92
CA GLY A 710 -17.90 28.25 7.01
C GLY A 710 -19.07 27.59 6.25
N THR A 711 -19.48 26.38 6.64
CA THR A 711 -20.59 25.66 6.01
C THR A 711 -21.63 25.18 7.02
N GLY A 712 -22.86 24.99 6.55
CA GLY A 712 -23.91 24.28 7.27
C GLY A 712 -24.08 22.86 6.71
N ASN A 713 -24.39 21.90 7.58
CA ASN A 713 -24.76 20.53 7.22
C ASN A 713 -23.69 19.68 6.50
N LEU A 714 -22.44 20.13 6.44
CA LEU A 714 -21.34 19.40 5.82
C LEU A 714 -20.29 19.00 6.86
N TYR A 715 -19.93 17.72 6.86
CA TYR A 715 -19.01 17.12 7.81
C TYR A 715 -17.95 16.27 7.08
N VAL A 716 -16.78 16.10 7.69
CA VAL A 716 -15.75 15.14 7.23
C VAL A 716 -15.48 14.14 8.35
N ALA A 717 -15.52 12.84 8.05
CA ALA A 717 -15.37 11.77 9.04
C ALA A 717 -14.48 10.65 8.49
N ASP A 718 -13.21 10.94 8.23
CA ASP A 718 -12.20 9.97 7.79
C ASP A 718 -10.78 10.37 8.26
N GLY A 719 -9.73 9.70 7.77
CA GLY A 719 -8.33 9.99 8.16
C GLY A 719 -7.83 11.40 7.82
N SER A 720 -8.53 12.12 6.94
CA SER A 720 -8.16 13.48 6.58
C SER A 720 -8.30 14.47 7.73
N VAL A 721 -9.08 14.15 8.77
CA VAL A 721 -9.33 15.09 9.88
C VAL A 721 -8.24 15.08 10.96
N PHE A 722 -7.22 14.23 10.85
CA PHE A 722 -6.19 14.13 11.88
C PHE A 722 -5.44 15.45 12.07
N PRO A 723 -5.19 15.92 13.31
CA PRO A 723 -4.40 17.12 13.55
C PRO A 723 -2.94 16.97 13.08
N SER A 724 -2.33 15.82 13.40
CA SER A 724 -0.97 15.43 12.98
C SER A 724 -0.86 13.90 12.80
N ALA A 725 0.32 13.39 12.45
CA ALA A 725 0.60 11.96 12.35
C ALA A 725 0.34 11.23 13.69
N SER A 726 -0.43 10.13 13.66
CA SER A 726 -0.85 9.43 14.88
C SER A 726 0.20 8.55 15.54
N GLY A 727 1.33 8.26 14.88
CA GLY A 727 2.38 7.36 15.39
C GLY A 727 1.99 5.87 15.48
N VAL A 728 0.78 5.51 15.04
CA VAL A 728 0.21 4.16 14.97
C VAL A 728 -0.64 3.99 13.72
N ASN A 729 -0.96 2.75 13.33
CA ASN A 729 -1.89 2.51 12.22
C ASN A 729 -3.24 3.24 12.47
N PRO A 730 -3.75 4.03 11.51
CA PRO A 730 -4.78 5.03 11.80
C PRO A 730 -6.20 4.47 11.91
N MET A 731 -6.43 3.18 11.61
CA MET A 731 -7.79 2.62 11.50
C MET A 731 -8.65 2.84 12.76
N ILE A 732 -8.13 2.52 13.94
CA ILE A 732 -8.87 2.65 15.20
C ILE A 732 -9.18 4.10 15.49
N THR A 733 -8.19 4.99 15.34
CA THR A 733 -8.35 6.43 15.53
C THR A 733 -9.37 7.03 14.55
N ILE A 734 -9.33 6.65 13.27
CA ILE A 734 -10.33 7.07 12.25
C ILE A 734 -11.73 6.66 12.71
N MET A 735 -11.90 5.41 13.11
CA MET A 735 -13.21 4.88 13.52
C MET A 735 -13.72 5.56 14.79
N ALA A 736 -12.84 5.86 15.76
CA ALA A 736 -13.22 6.55 17.00
C ALA A 736 -13.65 8.00 16.73
N ILE A 737 -12.92 8.72 15.88
CA ILE A 737 -13.32 10.08 15.46
C ILE A 737 -14.66 10.03 14.69
N ALA A 738 -14.86 9.05 13.82
CA ALA A 738 -16.13 8.88 13.10
C ALA A 738 -17.31 8.52 14.02
N ASP A 739 -17.07 7.75 15.10
CA ASP A 739 -18.08 7.45 16.12
C ASP A 739 -18.54 8.73 16.82
N TRP A 740 -17.59 9.60 17.21
CA TRP A 740 -17.89 10.92 17.77
C TRP A 740 -18.70 11.81 16.83
N ILE A 741 -18.21 11.99 15.60
CA ILE A 741 -18.83 12.88 14.61
C ILE A 741 -20.26 12.41 14.28
N SER A 742 -20.45 11.12 14.04
CA SER A 742 -21.78 10.57 13.69
C SER A 742 -22.80 10.69 14.81
N ARG A 743 -22.39 10.55 16.08
CA ARG A 743 -23.27 10.80 17.23
C ARG A 743 -23.62 12.28 17.38
N GLY A 744 -22.69 13.17 17.06
CA GLY A 744 -22.95 14.61 16.95
C GLY A 744 -23.98 14.93 15.86
N VAL A 745 -23.86 14.30 14.68
CA VAL A 745 -24.82 14.45 13.58
C VAL A 745 -26.21 13.93 13.97
N ASP A 746 -26.31 12.79 14.67
CA ASP A 746 -27.58 12.29 15.21
C ASP A 746 -28.23 13.32 16.14
N ALA A 747 -27.48 13.88 17.08
CA ALA A 747 -27.98 14.90 18.00
C ALA A 747 -28.46 16.16 17.24
N ASP A 748 -27.71 16.60 16.24
CA ASP A 748 -28.07 17.74 15.38
C ASP A 748 -29.34 17.50 14.54
N LEU A 749 -29.62 16.26 14.15
CA LEU A 749 -30.82 15.89 13.37
C LEU A 749 -32.08 15.76 14.24
N ARG A 750 -31.91 15.51 15.55
CA ARG A 750 -33.01 15.37 16.51
C ARG A 750 -33.43 16.69 17.16
N ALA A 751 -32.52 17.67 17.19
CA ALA A 751 -32.78 19.04 17.64
C ALA A 751 -33.64 19.79 16.62
#